data_AF-A0A849UVD8-F1
#
_entry.id   AF-A0A849UVD8-F1
#
_cell.length_a   1.000
_cell.length_b   1.000
_cell.length_c   1.000
_cell.angle_alpha   90.00
_cell.angle_beta   90.00
_cell.angle_gamma   90.00
#
_symmetry.space_group_name_H-M   'P 1'
#
loop_
_entity.id
_entity.type
_entity.pdbx_description
1 polymer ?
#
loop_
_entity_poly.entity_id
_entity_poly.type
_entity_poly.pdbx_seq_one_letter_code
_entity_poly.pdbx_strand_id
1 'polypeptide(L)'
;MLLKNNLQNAALNNNYIKKIISILTLSLFVCSNDYAQGFQDIMTHAKPGENFISIAKKVNAFFEPLPQPKLKTEGYKLWKRWEFYALSHLDSTGNVGNSAHYNHIAITEEKNKREARNNTPNNTELLNGGWFPLGPTAIQAPSPNYLGRVNCMAFHPTDANILYAGTPDGGLWKTFNGGSYWLPLTDALPCSAVSSIVTHPTNPNIIYILTGDGDASSSSNYFRKPGAGVYKSTDGGITWAITGLNFLMSASIFGYEMVMCPTNSNVLLAATSQGIYKTSNAGITWTRETTNSVTSIKFKPDDASKIIAAEQYNNNLIRSSDTGNTWIACPNFALPISSTYNRAELAVSPANSNLVFTSTWSFVNYYQGLHTYNWATNTVALLNTTPNILGAFGWYCQGLWVSPFDVNQISMAGTELYRSTDGGTTFFLDQDIVHADVHGYYFNNVSNKLYVVCDGGILVSINNGDTWTNITNNLQITEYYRISGVESNPDIIFGGSQDNSHHLRTNNTSTFQWKLQGFDGMDNAIEQSNSNVMYGFTQNGQINKSTDGGATFVWIPPTIMGPGREPWVTDFLIHPTIPATIFYGSINGVYRHTNRGEPTNAWVNIGGAKAAIDMAVSAINPNRLYAVDRDSVFRTDNVNAATPTWTGYALSILLSGYSISSIDVNPDNDQEIWITVEGYGVNKKVYRSINSGLSWTNESDNLPNIPVHVIKFEDTNGSPAGSVYVGTDIGVYYRNDIIGQWVYFSNGLPATTVLDLEINESNNLITAGTFGRGIWRSQSYLPTCLTDINIMLGINGVEYQQASNTITMSNDIWGGVGTRVMLKAGNSVTLTPGFDILSGNELKAFIGPCANDNPVFRQATLPLKKDTTSTKKL
;
A
#
# COMPACT_ATOMS: atom_id res chain seq x y z
N MET A 1 53.17 3.62 71.04
CA MET A 1 52.36 4.78 70.58
C MET A 1 52.21 4.85 69.04
N LEU A 2 52.97 4.07 68.26
CA LEU A 2 52.83 3.94 66.80
C LEU A 2 51.79 2.90 66.31
N LEU A 3 51.16 2.11 67.20
CA LEU A 3 50.12 1.14 66.83
C LEU A 3 48.68 1.69 66.89
N LYS A 4 48.44 2.84 67.56
CA LYS A 4 47.09 3.43 67.70
C LYS A 4 46.69 4.31 66.51
N ASN A 5 47.66 4.90 65.80
CA ASN A 5 47.37 5.75 64.63
C ASN A 5 47.05 4.96 63.35
N ASN A 6 47.53 3.71 63.21
CA ASN A 6 47.22 2.89 62.03
C ASN A 6 45.82 2.26 62.07
N LEU A 7 45.22 2.11 63.25
CA LEU A 7 43.87 1.56 63.40
C LEU A 7 42.76 2.61 63.19
N GLN A 8 43.01 3.90 63.46
CA GLN A 8 42.06 4.97 63.17
C GLN A 8 41.98 5.30 61.66
N ASN A 9 43.09 5.24 60.93
CA ASN A 9 43.09 5.44 59.48
C ASN A 9 42.40 4.28 58.71
N ALA A 10 42.50 3.05 59.22
CA ALA A 10 41.80 1.90 58.63
C ALA A 10 40.26 1.95 58.84
N ALA A 11 39.79 2.48 59.98
CA ALA A 11 38.37 2.62 60.27
C ALA A 11 37.70 3.77 59.51
N LEU A 12 38.42 4.88 59.27
CA LEU A 12 37.94 6.00 58.46
C LEU A 12 37.85 5.65 56.97
N ASN A 13 38.79 4.87 56.44
CA ASN A 13 38.75 4.39 55.05
C ASN A 13 37.60 3.39 54.81
N ASN A 14 37.24 2.56 55.80
CA ASN A 14 36.17 1.57 55.62
C ASN A 14 34.77 2.22 55.60
N ASN A 15 34.56 3.31 56.33
CA ASN A 15 33.30 4.07 56.28
C ASN A 15 33.20 4.98 55.05
N TYR A 16 34.32 5.50 54.53
CA TYR A 16 34.35 6.20 53.25
C TYR A 16 34.13 5.27 52.06
N ILE A 17 34.75 4.08 52.07
CA ILE A 17 34.54 3.05 51.03
C ILE A 17 33.11 2.50 51.10
N LYS A 18 32.53 2.29 52.29
CA LYS A 18 31.10 1.93 52.40
C LYS A 18 30.17 3.04 51.95
N LYS A 19 30.44 4.32 52.21
CA LYS A 19 29.65 5.44 51.66
C LYS A 19 29.83 5.59 50.16
N ILE A 20 31.03 5.40 49.61
CA ILE A 20 31.28 5.45 48.17
C ILE A 20 30.64 4.25 47.48
N ILE A 21 30.71 3.03 48.04
CA ILE A 21 30.01 1.85 47.53
C ILE A 21 28.50 2.02 47.68
N SER A 22 27.99 2.56 48.79
CA SER A 22 26.55 2.84 48.95
C SER A 22 26.06 3.93 48.02
N ILE A 23 26.83 5.00 47.76
CA ILE A 23 26.50 6.05 46.80
C ILE A 23 26.67 5.55 45.36
N LEU A 24 27.65 4.68 45.06
CA LEU A 24 27.80 4.00 43.75
C LEU A 24 26.72 2.95 43.54
N THR A 25 26.28 2.20 44.56
CA THR A 25 25.13 1.29 44.44
C THR A 25 23.82 2.07 44.40
N LEU A 26 23.67 3.21 45.08
CA LEU A 26 22.47 4.05 44.94
C LEU A 26 22.45 4.79 43.59
N SER A 27 23.61 5.15 43.01
CA SER A 27 23.69 5.75 41.66
C SER A 27 23.68 4.72 40.53
N LEU A 28 24.02 3.45 40.79
CA LEU A 28 23.80 2.31 39.88
C LEU A 28 22.37 1.73 39.98
N PHE A 29 21.65 1.94 41.09
CA PHE A 29 20.23 1.59 41.24
C PHE A 29 19.24 2.73 40.94
N VAL A 30 19.71 3.97 40.75
CA VAL A 30 18.87 5.12 40.34
C VAL A 30 18.95 5.39 38.82
N CYS A 31 19.73 4.63 38.06
CA CYS A 31 19.76 4.70 36.59
C CYS A 31 19.40 3.37 35.89
N SER A 32 18.64 2.48 36.54
CA SER A 32 18.25 1.19 35.95
C SER A 32 16.73 0.90 36.02
N ASN A 33 15.91 1.93 36.21
CA ASN A 33 14.44 1.81 36.16
C ASN A 33 13.78 2.87 35.25
N ASP A 34 14.46 3.30 34.19
CA ASP A 34 13.72 3.71 33.01
C ASP A 34 13.47 2.43 32.22
N TYR A 35 12.23 1.98 32.23
CA TYR A 35 11.72 0.94 31.34
C TYR A 35 12.37 1.14 29.97
N ALA A 36 13.04 0.12 29.43
CA ALA A 36 13.61 0.18 28.10
C ALA A 36 12.46 0.43 27.11
N GLN A 37 12.27 1.72 26.80
CA GLN A 37 11.16 2.24 26.05
C GLN A 37 11.43 1.91 24.58
N GLY A 38 10.63 1.02 23.99
CA GLY A 38 10.78 0.63 22.59
C GLY A 38 10.51 1.82 21.67
N PHE A 39 10.91 1.77 20.39
CA PHE A 39 10.63 2.89 19.48
C PHE A 39 9.13 3.19 19.35
N GLN A 40 8.29 2.18 19.55
CA GLN A 40 6.84 2.32 19.52
C GLN A 40 6.32 3.15 20.68
N ASP A 41 6.96 3.12 21.84
CA ASP A 41 6.59 3.99 22.95
C ASP A 41 6.91 5.46 22.65
N ILE A 42 8.00 5.74 21.92
CA ILE A 42 8.33 7.08 21.42
C ILE A 42 7.21 7.54 20.47
N MET A 43 6.70 6.63 19.63
CA MET A 43 5.63 6.90 18.67
C MET A 43 4.27 7.13 19.33
N THR A 44 3.93 6.38 20.38
CA THR A 44 2.63 6.46 21.04
C THR A 44 2.55 7.58 22.09
N HIS A 45 3.68 8.08 22.59
CA HIS A 45 3.75 9.11 23.64
C HIS A 45 4.38 10.43 23.16
N ALA A 46 4.01 10.87 21.95
CA ALA A 46 4.35 12.20 21.46
C ALA A 46 3.92 13.28 22.46
N LYS A 47 4.79 14.26 22.72
CA LYS A 47 4.42 15.39 23.60
C LYS A 47 3.37 16.26 22.89
N PRO A 48 2.47 16.94 23.63
CA PRO A 48 1.53 17.87 23.02
C PRO A 48 2.27 18.91 22.15
N GLY A 49 1.85 19.04 20.88
CA GLY A 49 2.47 19.95 19.91
C GLY A 49 3.71 19.41 19.20
N GLU A 50 4.13 18.17 19.47
CA GLU A 50 5.22 17.53 18.77
C GLU A 50 4.76 16.97 17.41
N ASN A 51 5.44 17.38 16.33
CA ASN A 51 5.15 16.95 14.97
C ASN A 51 5.92 15.67 14.59
N PHE A 52 5.59 15.09 13.42
CA PHE A 52 6.19 13.83 12.97
C PHE A 52 7.71 13.94 12.79
N ILE A 53 8.21 15.05 12.26
CA ILE A 53 9.64 15.26 12.03
C ILE A 53 10.45 15.13 13.34
N SER A 54 9.94 15.71 14.43
CA SER A 54 10.60 15.60 15.75
C SER A 54 10.59 14.16 16.27
N ILE A 55 9.49 13.44 16.07
CA ILE A 55 9.35 12.05 16.50
C ILE A 55 10.26 11.13 15.68
N ALA A 56 10.30 11.33 14.37
CA ALA A 56 11.15 10.57 13.47
C ALA A 56 12.63 10.68 13.88
N LYS A 57 13.09 11.88 14.28
CA LYS A 57 14.45 12.07 14.82
C LYS A 57 14.70 11.22 16.07
N LYS A 58 13.75 11.18 17.01
CA LYS A 58 13.88 10.39 18.25
C LYS A 58 13.88 8.89 17.97
N VAL A 59 12.99 8.43 17.09
CA VAL A 59 12.90 7.02 16.72
C VAL A 59 14.15 6.58 15.96
N ASN A 60 14.64 7.38 15.01
CA ASN A 60 15.89 7.09 14.32
C ASN A 60 17.08 7.03 15.28
N ALA A 61 17.15 7.94 16.27
CA ALA A 61 18.17 7.90 17.31
C ALA A 61 18.08 6.66 18.21
N PHE A 62 16.88 6.10 18.42
CA PHE A 62 16.71 4.81 19.13
C PHE A 62 17.34 3.65 18.36
N PHE A 63 17.15 3.61 17.03
CA PHE A 63 17.70 2.54 16.19
C PHE A 63 19.19 2.70 15.88
N GLU A 64 19.69 3.93 15.87
CA GLU A 64 21.07 4.26 15.50
C GLU A 64 22.16 3.45 16.24
N PRO A 65 22.12 3.19 17.55
CA PRO A 65 23.14 2.39 18.21
C PRO A 65 22.97 0.87 18.04
N LEU A 66 21.84 0.39 17.51
CA LEU A 66 21.54 -1.04 17.46
C LEU A 66 22.34 -1.77 16.35
N PRO A 67 22.86 -2.98 16.63
CA PRO A 67 23.52 -3.80 15.62
C PRO A 67 22.49 -4.44 14.67
N GLN A 68 22.92 -4.80 13.46
CA GLN A 68 22.04 -5.35 12.40
C GLN A 68 21.10 -6.50 12.85
N PRO A 69 21.56 -7.50 13.63
CA PRO A 69 20.66 -8.57 14.09
C PRO A 69 19.50 -8.04 14.94
N LYS A 70 19.73 -6.98 15.74
CA LYS A 70 18.69 -6.37 16.56
C LYS A 70 17.73 -5.51 15.75
N LEU A 71 18.19 -4.82 14.71
CA LEU A 71 17.28 -4.02 13.86
C LEU A 71 16.13 -4.87 13.29
N LYS A 72 16.43 -6.12 12.91
CA LYS A 72 15.43 -7.08 12.39
C LYS A 72 14.37 -7.44 13.43
N THR A 73 14.77 -7.67 14.68
CA THR A 73 13.87 -8.12 15.75
C THR A 73 13.13 -6.96 16.44
N GLU A 74 13.66 -5.74 16.37
CA GLU A 74 13.15 -4.56 17.06
C GLU A 74 12.22 -3.69 16.17
N GLY A 75 11.76 -4.21 15.02
CA GLY A 75 10.77 -3.54 14.17
C GLY A 75 11.28 -2.37 13.32
N TYR A 76 12.60 -2.28 13.08
CA TYR A 76 13.20 -1.22 12.25
C TYR A 76 12.60 -1.14 10.83
N LYS A 77 12.37 -2.30 10.20
CA LYS A 77 11.76 -2.42 8.88
C LYS A 77 10.42 -1.68 8.80
N LEU A 78 9.53 -1.94 9.75
CA LEU A 78 8.21 -1.31 9.80
C LEU A 78 8.31 0.19 10.05
N TRP A 79 9.19 0.61 10.98
CA TRP A 79 9.43 2.03 11.21
C TRP A 79 9.85 2.75 9.93
N LYS A 80 10.83 2.21 9.19
CA LYS A 80 11.35 2.85 7.98
C LYS A 80 10.31 2.93 6.87
N ARG A 81 9.45 1.92 6.73
CA ARG A 81 8.29 1.94 5.82
C ARG A 81 7.29 3.05 6.21
N TRP A 82 6.97 3.17 7.49
CA TRP A 82 6.09 4.23 7.98
C TRP A 82 6.70 5.61 7.82
N GLU A 83 7.99 5.74 8.10
CA GLU A 83 8.69 7.01 7.90
C GLU A 83 8.69 7.41 6.44
N PHE A 84 8.95 6.48 5.52
CA PHE A 84 8.85 6.72 4.09
C PHE A 84 7.45 7.26 3.70
N TYR A 85 6.38 6.59 4.12
CA TYR A 85 5.01 7.04 3.86
C TYR A 85 4.68 8.38 4.55
N ALA A 86 5.00 8.54 5.82
CA ALA A 86 4.65 9.72 6.59
C ALA A 86 5.35 10.98 6.05
N LEU A 87 6.62 10.87 5.65
CA LEU A 87 7.38 11.98 5.09
C LEU A 87 6.79 12.48 3.77
N SER A 88 6.15 11.61 2.98
CA SER A 88 5.48 12.02 1.73
C SER A 88 4.10 12.62 1.92
N HIS A 89 3.56 12.58 3.13
CA HIS A 89 2.21 13.05 3.46
C HIS A 89 2.22 14.09 4.60
N LEU A 90 3.24 14.95 4.66
CA LEU A 90 3.29 16.01 5.67
C LEU A 90 2.50 17.25 5.25
N ASP A 91 1.93 17.95 6.23
CA ASP A 91 1.50 19.34 6.09
C ASP A 91 2.65 20.32 6.34
N SER A 92 2.40 21.63 6.17
CA SER A 92 3.42 22.68 6.36
C SER A 92 3.95 22.79 7.79
N THR A 93 3.30 22.15 8.76
CA THR A 93 3.71 22.12 10.16
C THR A 93 4.50 20.86 10.50
N GLY A 94 4.68 19.94 9.54
CA GLY A 94 5.36 18.67 9.71
C GLY A 94 4.51 17.59 10.38
N ASN A 95 3.18 17.75 10.41
CA ASN A 95 2.24 16.71 10.85
C ASN A 95 1.83 15.85 9.66
N VAL A 96 1.59 14.56 9.89
CA VAL A 96 1.06 13.68 8.85
C VAL A 96 -0.41 14.03 8.61
N GLY A 97 -0.72 14.48 7.39
CA GLY A 97 -2.09 14.72 6.98
C GLY A 97 -2.82 13.43 6.63
N ASN A 98 -4.14 13.48 6.70
CA ASN A 98 -5.01 12.33 6.43
C ASN A 98 -5.16 12.12 4.91
N SER A 99 -4.44 11.14 4.37
CA SER A 99 -4.42 10.86 2.92
C SER A 99 -5.78 10.52 2.35
N ALA A 100 -6.57 9.67 3.00
CA ALA A 100 -7.89 9.34 2.49
C ALA A 100 -8.81 10.58 2.41
N HIS A 101 -8.65 11.56 3.31
CA HIS A 101 -9.37 12.83 3.22
C HIS A 101 -8.99 13.65 1.98
N TYR A 102 -7.69 13.86 1.76
CA TYR A 102 -7.22 14.64 0.60
C TYR A 102 -7.49 13.91 -0.72
N ASN A 103 -7.30 12.60 -0.77
CA ASN A 103 -7.58 11.77 -1.94
C ASN A 103 -9.07 11.78 -2.27
N HIS A 104 -9.95 11.67 -1.26
CA HIS A 104 -11.39 11.77 -1.47
C HIS A 104 -11.80 13.12 -2.09
N ILE A 105 -11.22 14.23 -1.61
CA ILE A 105 -11.47 15.57 -2.18
C ILE A 105 -10.99 15.60 -3.63
N ALA A 106 -9.75 15.19 -3.90
CA ALA A 106 -9.14 15.23 -5.23
C ALA A 106 -9.91 14.36 -6.24
N ILE A 107 -10.28 13.14 -5.87
CA ILE A 107 -11.11 12.24 -6.70
C ILE A 107 -12.47 12.87 -7.01
N THR A 108 -13.09 13.50 -6.00
CA THR A 108 -14.39 14.16 -6.17
C THR A 108 -14.29 15.38 -7.08
N GLU A 109 -13.25 16.20 -6.93
CA GLU A 109 -12.96 17.33 -7.81
C GLU A 109 -12.74 16.88 -9.26
N GLU A 110 -11.91 15.86 -9.48
CA GLU A 110 -11.68 15.33 -10.84
C GLU A 110 -12.94 14.73 -11.45
N LYS A 111 -13.75 14.02 -10.66
CA LYS A 111 -15.06 13.54 -11.09
C LYS A 111 -15.98 14.70 -11.50
N ASN A 112 -16.05 15.77 -10.71
CA ASN A 112 -16.87 16.93 -11.02
C ASN A 112 -16.37 17.67 -12.27
N LYS A 113 -15.05 17.87 -12.40
CA LYS A 113 -14.43 18.45 -13.60
C LYS A 113 -14.77 17.60 -14.83
N ARG A 114 -14.65 16.27 -14.74
CA ARG A 114 -15.04 15.32 -15.81
C ARG A 114 -16.52 15.45 -16.17
N GLU A 115 -17.42 15.44 -15.20
CA GLU A 115 -18.87 15.55 -15.44
C GLU A 115 -19.28 16.89 -16.06
N ALA A 116 -18.65 18.00 -15.65
CA ALA A 116 -18.84 19.31 -16.28
C ALA A 116 -18.35 19.32 -17.74
N ARG A 117 -17.22 18.66 -18.03
CA ARG A 117 -16.63 18.57 -19.37
C ARG A 117 -17.39 17.64 -20.31
N ASN A 118 -18.05 16.61 -19.80
CA ASN A 118 -18.88 15.68 -20.58
C ASN A 118 -20.09 16.34 -21.24
N ASN A 119 -20.51 17.50 -20.75
CA ASN A 119 -21.56 18.30 -21.37
C ASN A 119 -21.01 19.23 -22.48
N THR A 120 -19.71 19.16 -22.80
CA THR A 120 -19.03 20.09 -23.71
C THR A 120 -18.31 19.33 -24.86
N PRO A 121 -18.66 19.56 -26.13
CA PRO A 121 -18.23 18.79 -27.32
C PRO A 121 -16.74 18.64 -27.66
N ASN A 122 -15.86 19.52 -27.14
CA ASN A 122 -14.55 19.82 -27.75
C ASN A 122 -13.34 19.55 -26.83
N ASN A 123 -13.38 18.53 -25.98
CA ASN A 123 -12.31 18.32 -24.99
C ASN A 123 -11.17 17.40 -25.49
N THR A 124 -9.95 17.91 -25.54
CA THR A 124 -8.71 17.17 -25.84
C THR A 124 -8.25 16.25 -24.70
N GLU A 125 -8.70 16.47 -23.45
CA GLU A 125 -8.34 15.61 -22.31
C GLU A 125 -8.96 14.21 -22.38
N LEU A 126 -10.00 14.02 -23.19
CA LEU A 126 -10.67 12.72 -23.38
C LEU A 126 -9.99 11.82 -24.42
N LEU A 127 -8.88 12.28 -25.02
CA LEU A 127 -8.18 11.61 -26.11
C LEU A 127 -7.09 10.64 -25.65
N ASN A 128 -6.58 10.80 -24.44
CA ASN A 128 -5.31 10.20 -24.02
C ASN A 128 -5.38 9.53 -22.64
N GLY A 129 -4.29 8.84 -22.28
CA GLY A 129 -4.14 8.21 -20.98
C GLY A 129 -5.01 6.98 -20.79
N GLY A 130 -5.30 6.22 -21.84
CA GLY A 130 -6.04 4.95 -21.77
C GLY A 130 -5.18 3.83 -21.19
N TRP A 131 -5.16 3.74 -19.87
CA TRP A 131 -4.36 2.78 -19.12
C TRP A 131 -4.99 1.39 -19.15
N PHE A 132 -4.16 0.38 -19.35
CA PHE A 132 -4.53 -1.02 -19.22
C PHE A 132 -3.55 -1.76 -18.30
N PRO A 133 -4.02 -2.79 -17.59
CA PRO A 133 -3.18 -3.54 -16.67
C PRO A 133 -2.14 -4.39 -17.42
N LEU A 134 -0.90 -4.39 -16.93
CA LEU A 134 0.15 -5.33 -17.34
C LEU A 134 0.38 -6.45 -16.33
N GLY A 135 -0.23 -6.39 -15.14
CA GLY A 135 -0.05 -7.36 -14.07
C GLY A 135 0.93 -6.87 -12.98
N PRO A 136 1.55 -7.77 -12.20
CA PRO A 136 1.44 -9.21 -12.33
C PRO A 136 0.03 -9.69 -11.96
N THR A 137 -0.49 -10.63 -12.74
CA THR A 137 -1.64 -11.47 -12.35
C THR A 137 -1.18 -12.86 -11.91
N ALA A 138 0.10 -13.19 -12.13
CA ALA A 138 0.77 -14.38 -11.63
C ALA A 138 2.28 -14.12 -11.56
N ILE A 139 2.97 -14.78 -10.63
CA ILE A 139 4.42 -14.69 -10.47
C ILE A 139 5.03 -16.10 -10.43
N GLN A 140 5.75 -16.44 -11.49
CA GLN A 140 6.42 -17.73 -11.60
C GLN A 140 7.60 -17.85 -10.63
N ALA A 141 7.86 -19.09 -10.22
CA ALA A 141 8.93 -19.64 -9.36
C ALA A 141 10.24 -18.82 -9.33
N PRO A 142 10.99 -18.79 -8.19
CA PRO A 142 11.15 -19.92 -7.25
C PRO A 142 10.26 -19.92 -5.99
N SER A 143 9.46 -18.89 -5.75
CA SER A 143 8.50 -18.82 -4.63
C SER A 143 7.09 -19.15 -5.12
N PRO A 144 6.15 -19.64 -4.29
CA PRO A 144 4.72 -19.57 -4.59
C PRO A 144 4.29 -18.16 -5.04
N ASN A 145 3.25 -18.09 -5.88
CA ASN A 145 2.70 -16.87 -6.45
C ASN A 145 2.19 -15.89 -5.37
N TYR A 146 3.02 -14.97 -4.89
CA TYR A 146 2.60 -13.94 -3.94
C TYR A 146 2.41 -12.58 -4.61
N LEU A 147 1.18 -12.06 -4.62
CA LEU A 147 0.85 -10.84 -5.38
C LEU A 147 0.66 -9.61 -4.50
N GLY A 148 0.54 -9.74 -3.18
CA GLY A 148 0.36 -8.61 -2.26
C GLY A 148 -0.64 -8.90 -1.14
N ARG A 149 -0.81 -7.92 -0.24
CA ARG A 149 -1.57 -8.05 1.00
C ARG A 149 -3.08 -8.16 0.80
N VAL A 150 -3.69 -9.12 1.49
CA VAL A 150 -5.15 -9.28 1.62
C VAL A 150 -5.52 -9.22 3.09
N ASN A 151 -6.49 -8.36 3.45
CA ASN A 151 -6.91 -8.14 4.83
C ASN A 151 -8.07 -9.06 5.24
N CYS A 152 -9.04 -9.26 4.34
CA CYS A 152 -10.27 -9.97 4.70
C CYS A 152 -10.90 -10.78 3.57
N MET A 153 -11.75 -11.74 3.95
CA MET A 153 -12.56 -12.53 3.02
C MET A 153 -14.01 -12.67 3.47
N ALA A 154 -14.89 -12.91 2.50
CA ALA A 154 -16.24 -13.39 2.74
C ALA A 154 -16.66 -14.39 1.65
N PHE A 155 -17.75 -15.12 1.91
CA PHE A 155 -18.18 -16.24 1.09
C PHE A 155 -19.64 -16.08 0.70
N HIS A 156 -19.99 -16.47 -0.52
CA HIS A 156 -21.39 -16.54 -0.92
C HIS A 156 -22.12 -17.60 -0.06
N PRO A 157 -23.35 -17.32 0.41
CA PRO A 157 -24.03 -18.16 1.40
C PRO A 157 -24.43 -19.55 0.91
N THR A 158 -24.50 -19.76 -0.41
CA THR A 158 -24.96 -21.02 -1.01
C THR A 158 -24.09 -21.54 -2.16
N ASP A 159 -23.05 -20.80 -2.56
CA ASP A 159 -22.20 -21.16 -3.71
C ASP A 159 -20.74 -21.13 -3.28
N ALA A 160 -20.13 -22.30 -3.20
CA ALA A 160 -18.76 -22.48 -2.76
C ALA A 160 -17.71 -21.83 -3.69
N ASN A 161 -18.08 -21.49 -4.93
CA ASN A 161 -17.15 -20.92 -5.91
C ASN A 161 -17.13 -19.39 -5.91
N ILE A 162 -18.10 -18.74 -5.25
CA ILE A 162 -18.17 -17.29 -5.19
C ILE A 162 -17.55 -16.82 -3.87
N LEU A 163 -16.38 -16.19 -3.97
CA LEU A 163 -15.61 -15.65 -2.84
C LEU A 163 -15.36 -14.16 -3.05
N TYR A 164 -15.17 -13.44 -1.94
CA TYR A 164 -14.81 -12.03 -1.93
C TYR A 164 -13.52 -11.84 -1.14
N ALA A 165 -12.65 -10.95 -1.59
CA ALA A 165 -11.38 -10.62 -0.93
C ALA A 165 -11.21 -9.10 -0.86
N GLY A 166 -10.96 -8.59 0.34
CA GLY A 166 -10.74 -7.17 0.61
C GLY A 166 -9.26 -6.90 0.85
N THR A 167 -8.73 -5.88 0.19
CA THR A 167 -7.33 -5.48 0.29
C THR A 167 -7.20 -4.09 0.89
N PRO A 168 -6.04 -3.75 1.46
CA PRO A 168 -5.81 -2.46 2.12
C PRO A 168 -5.67 -1.28 1.14
N ASP A 169 -5.22 -1.53 -0.09
CA ASP A 169 -4.92 -0.48 -1.09
C ASP A 169 -5.45 -0.82 -2.49
N GLY A 170 -5.76 -2.10 -2.74
CA GLY A 170 -6.15 -2.63 -4.03
C GLY A 170 -7.65 -2.83 -4.25
N GLY A 171 -8.51 -2.44 -3.30
CA GLY A 171 -9.97 -2.60 -3.40
C GLY A 171 -10.54 -3.95 -2.94
N LEU A 172 -11.83 -4.13 -3.23
CA LEU A 172 -12.56 -5.38 -3.11
C LEU A 172 -12.49 -6.17 -4.42
N TRP A 173 -12.30 -7.47 -4.30
CA TRP A 173 -12.26 -8.41 -5.41
C TRP A 173 -13.29 -9.52 -5.24
N LYS A 174 -13.76 -10.06 -6.35
CA LYS A 174 -14.70 -11.19 -6.39
C LYS A 174 -14.24 -12.26 -7.38
N THR A 175 -14.35 -13.51 -6.97
CA THR A 175 -14.21 -14.66 -7.86
C THR A 175 -15.56 -15.36 -8.03
N PHE A 176 -15.75 -16.01 -9.17
CA PHE A 176 -16.92 -16.85 -9.47
C PHE A 176 -16.55 -18.33 -9.67
N ASN A 177 -15.26 -18.67 -9.57
CA ASN A 177 -14.71 -19.98 -9.93
C ASN A 177 -13.71 -20.50 -8.88
N GLY A 178 -13.95 -20.18 -7.62
CA GLY A 178 -13.18 -20.70 -6.49
C GLY A 178 -11.74 -20.16 -6.41
N GLY A 179 -11.50 -18.96 -6.93
CA GLY A 179 -10.20 -18.29 -6.87
C GLY A 179 -9.30 -18.48 -8.09
N SER A 180 -9.81 -19.06 -9.18
CA SER A 180 -9.01 -19.18 -10.41
C SER A 180 -8.92 -17.84 -11.17
N TYR A 181 -9.90 -16.96 -11.00
CA TYR A 181 -9.94 -15.61 -11.58
C TYR A 181 -10.67 -14.64 -10.64
N TRP A 182 -10.18 -13.40 -10.55
CA TRP A 182 -10.70 -12.36 -9.66
C TRP A 182 -11.01 -11.08 -10.44
N LEU A 183 -12.12 -10.44 -10.09
CA LEU A 183 -12.59 -9.19 -10.68
C LEU A 183 -12.61 -8.07 -9.62
N PRO A 184 -12.08 -6.87 -9.92
CA PRO A 184 -12.17 -5.73 -9.00
C PRO A 184 -13.57 -5.11 -9.00
N LEU A 185 -14.06 -4.73 -7.83
CA LEU A 185 -15.42 -4.22 -7.63
C LEU A 185 -15.51 -2.79 -7.10
N THR A 186 -14.36 -2.16 -6.78
CA THR A 186 -14.32 -0.87 -6.09
C THR A 186 -13.37 0.14 -6.73
N ASP A 187 -12.95 -0.07 -7.98
CA ASP A 187 -12.04 0.84 -8.70
C ASP A 187 -12.63 2.26 -8.87
N ALA A 188 -13.96 2.39 -8.74
CA ALA A 188 -14.68 3.67 -8.78
C ALA A 188 -14.99 4.27 -7.38
N LEU A 189 -14.65 3.60 -6.29
CA LEU A 189 -14.86 4.12 -4.94
C LEU A 189 -13.71 5.06 -4.53
N PRO A 190 -14.00 6.14 -3.78
CA PRO A 190 -12.97 7.09 -3.35
C PRO A 190 -12.06 6.56 -2.23
N CYS A 191 -12.36 5.38 -1.67
CA CYS A 191 -11.55 4.70 -0.67
C CYS A 191 -11.43 3.23 -1.09
N SER A 192 -10.20 2.78 -1.34
CA SER A 192 -9.90 1.41 -1.79
C SER A 192 -9.67 0.43 -0.64
N ALA A 193 -9.44 0.92 0.58
CA ALA A 193 -9.14 0.09 1.73
C ALA A 193 -10.38 -0.64 2.27
N VAL A 194 -10.31 -1.97 2.38
CA VAL A 194 -11.41 -2.82 2.87
C VAL A 194 -10.94 -3.68 4.06
N SER A 195 -11.46 -3.38 5.25
CA SER A 195 -11.16 -4.13 6.49
C SER A 195 -12.07 -5.34 6.70
N SER A 196 -13.34 -5.29 6.28
CA SER A 196 -14.28 -6.39 6.52
C SER A 196 -15.39 -6.42 5.48
N ILE A 197 -15.84 -7.64 5.13
CA ILE A 197 -16.88 -7.91 4.15
C ILE A 197 -17.93 -8.78 4.83
N VAL A 198 -19.21 -8.43 4.68
CA VAL A 198 -20.33 -9.23 5.20
C VAL A 198 -21.32 -9.50 4.10
N THR A 199 -21.61 -10.77 3.86
CA THR A 199 -22.61 -11.25 2.90
C THR A 199 -23.90 -11.63 3.61
N HIS A 200 -25.04 -11.21 3.07
CA HIS A 200 -26.34 -11.55 3.65
C HIS A 200 -26.63 -13.06 3.53
N PRO A 201 -27.13 -13.73 4.59
CA PRO A 201 -27.18 -15.20 4.68
C PRO A 201 -28.15 -15.87 3.71
N THR A 202 -29.20 -15.16 3.27
CA THR A 202 -30.23 -15.73 2.37
C THR A 202 -30.46 -14.92 1.08
N ASN A 203 -29.76 -13.79 0.91
CA ASN A 203 -29.90 -12.92 -0.25
C ASN A 203 -28.50 -12.49 -0.70
N PRO A 204 -27.84 -13.28 -1.56
CA PRO A 204 -26.44 -13.07 -1.89
C PRO A 204 -26.14 -11.76 -2.63
N ASN A 205 -27.17 -11.05 -3.09
CA ASN A 205 -27.01 -9.74 -3.70
C ASN A 205 -26.74 -8.65 -2.66
N ILE A 206 -27.09 -8.86 -1.39
CA ILE A 206 -26.82 -7.90 -0.33
C ILE A 206 -25.46 -8.19 0.29
N ILE A 207 -24.55 -7.22 0.14
CA ILE A 207 -23.19 -7.28 0.68
C ILE A 207 -22.87 -5.93 1.32
N TYR A 208 -22.10 -5.96 2.41
CA TYR A 208 -21.59 -4.77 3.06
C TYR A 208 -20.07 -4.82 3.09
N ILE A 209 -19.42 -3.67 2.91
CA ILE A 209 -17.99 -3.51 3.19
C ILE A 209 -17.79 -2.42 4.24
N LEU A 210 -16.91 -2.71 5.19
CA LEU A 210 -16.38 -1.74 6.14
C LEU A 210 -15.01 -1.30 5.62
N THR A 211 -14.83 0.01 5.44
CA THR A 211 -13.65 0.59 4.81
C THR A 211 -12.59 1.05 5.82
N GLY A 212 -11.37 1.26 5.34
CA GLY A 212 -10.17 1.58 6.11
C GLY A 212 -9.20 0.40 6.18
N ASP A 213 -8.05 0.60 6.84
CA ASP A 213 -7.09 -0.47 7.15
C ASP A 213 -6.77 -0.44 8.64
N GLY A 214 -7.52 -1.25 9.41
CA GLY A 214 -7.39 -1.32 10.85
C GLY A 214 -6.05 -1.89 11.31
N ASP A 215 -5.53 -2.90 10.62
CA ASP A 215 -4.30 -3.58 11.00
C ASP A 215 -3.09 -2.64 10.97
N ALA A 216 -2.92 -1.92 9.86
CA ALA A 216 -1.81 -0.97 9.71
C ALA A 216 -1.98 0.32 10.52
N SER A 217 -3.22 0.78 10.70
CA SER A 217 -3.53 2.04 11.41
C SER A 217 -3.56 1.91 12.93
N SER A 218 -3.54 0.68 13.44
CA SER A 218 -3.78 0.36 14.83
C SER A 218 -2.72 0.90 15.78
N SER A 219 -1.46 1.04 15.37
CA SER A 219 -0.31 1.23 16.27
C SER A 219 0.43 2.55 16.13
N SER A 220 0.03 3.41 15.18
CA SER A 220 0.68 4.70 14.99
C SER A 220 -0.32 5.82 14.70
N ASN A 221 -0.05 7.00 15.23
CA ASN A 221 -0.77 8.21 14.85
C ASN A 221 -0.37 8.73 13.46
N TYR A 222 0.64 8.12 12.83
CA TYR A 222 1.40 8.67 11.70
C TYR A 222 1.26 7.84 10.41
N PHE A 223 0.73 6.62 10.51
CA PHE A 223 0.33 5.81 9.37
C PHE A 223 -1.14 5.45 9.57
N ARG A 224 -2.05 6.19 8.93
CA ARG A 224 -3.49 5.96 9.04
C ARG A 224 -4.10 5.86 7.65
N LYS A 225 -4.93 4.84 7.45
CA LYS A 225 -5.80 4.68 6.28
C LYS A 225 -7.25 4.68 6.75
N PRO A 226 -7.84 5.87 6.94
CA PRO A 226 -9.21 5.96 7.40
C PRO A 226 -10.19 5.49 6.35
N GLY A 227 -11.33 4.99 6.82
CA GLY A 227 -12.43 4.52 6.00
C GLY A 227 -13.57 5.52 5.94
N ALA A 228 -14.35 5.44 4.87
CA ALA A 228 -15.65 6.12 4.69
C ALA A 228 -16.79 5.54 5.53
N GLY A 229 -16.52 4.51 6.33
CA GLY A 229 -17.53 3.79 7.09
C GLY A 229 -18.02 2.59 6.29
N VAL A 230 -19.34 2.40 6.24
CA VAL A 230 -19.93 1.21 5.64
C VAL A 230 -20.61 1.54 4.32
N TYR A 231 -20.23 0.82 3.27
CA TYR A 231 -20.95 0.77 2.00
C TYR A 231 -21.79 -0.49 1.92
N LYS A 232 -22.93 -0.39 1.26
CA LYS A 232 -23.87 -1.48 0.99
C LYS A 232 -24.04 -1.65 -0.52
N SER A 233 -23.97 -2.89 -0.96
CA SER A 233 -24.39 -3.34 -2.28
C SER A 233 -25.71 -4.11 -2.17
N THR A 234 -26.52 -4.04 -3.21
CA THR A 234 -27.78 -4.80 -3.35
C THR A 234 -27.84 -5.62 -4.63
N ASP A 235 -26.72 -5.78 -5.32
CA ASP A 235 -26.56 -6.52 -6.57
C ASP A 235 -25.31 -7.43 -6.58
N GLY A 236 -24.76 -7.75 -5.41
CA GLY A 236 -23.67 -8.73 -5.27
C GLY A 236 -22.27 -8.12 -5.39
N GLY A 237 -22.13 -6.87 -4.94
CA GLY A 237 -20.89 -6.10 -4.90
C GLY A 237 -20.65 -5.25 -6.14
N ILE A 238 -21.65 -5.13 -7.00
CA ILE A 238 -21.52 -4.48 -8.27
C ILE A 238 -21.72 -2.96 -8.06
N THR A 239 -22.87 -2.50 -7.55
CA THR A 239 -23.06 -1.12 -7.03
C THR A 239 -22.72 -1.03 -5.56
N TRP A 240 -22.34 0.19 -5.15
CA TRP A 240 -22.19 0.55 -3.74
C TRP A 240 -22.88 1.87 -3.43
N ALA A 241 -23.68 1.87 -2.37
CA ALA A 241 -24.22 3.06 -1.74
C ALA A 241 -23.64 3.20 -0.34
N ILE A 242 -23.25 4.41 0.05
CA ILE A 242 -22.84 4.66 1.42
C ILE A 242 -24.06 4.51 2.35
N THR A 243 -23.86 3.87 3.50
CA THR A 243 -24.93 3.67 4.50
C THR A 243 -25.03 4.87 5.44
N GLY A 244 -25.91 4.79 6.44
CA GLY A 244 -25.99 5.80 7.51
C GLY A 244 -24.71 5.91 8.35
N LEU A 245 -23.81 4.92 8.27
CA LEU A 245 -22.47 5.00 8.85
C LEU A 245 -21.51 5.57 7.82
N ASN A 246 -21.55 6.89 7.68
CA ASN A 246 -20.70 7.67 6.79
C ASN A 246 -19.78 8.54 7.64
N PHE A 247 -18.49 8.20 7.68
CA PHE A 247 -17.51 8.97 8.44
C PHE A 247 -17.04 10.18 7.63
N LEU A 248 -16.93 11.32 8.29
CA LEU A 248 -16.14 12.42 7.75
C LEU A 248 -14.70 11.95 7.64
N MET A 249 -14.10 12.03 6.45
CA MET A 249 -12.72 11.56 6.24
C MET A 249 -11.76 12.21 7.22
N SER A 250 -11.94 13.49 7.53
CA SER A 250 -11.14 14.25 8.50
C SER A 250 -11.16 13.67 9.93
N ALA A 251 -12.17 12.88 10.29
CA ALA A 251 -12.25 12.23 11.60
C ALA A 251 -11.24 11.08 11.78
N SER A 252 -10.61 10.62 10.69
CA SER A 252 -9.56 9.59 10.72
C SER A 252 -9.99 8.26 11.37
N ILE A 253 -11.25 7.89 11.19
CA ILE A 253 -11.85 6.63 11.70
C ILE A 253 -11.58 5.51 10.70
N PHE A 254 -11.26 4.31 11.19
CA PHE A 254 -11.04 3.12 10.38
C PHE A 254 -11.73 1.92 11.01
N GLY A 255 -12.15 0.97 10.16
CA GLY A 255 -12.78 -0.26 10.61
C GLY A 255 -11.79 -1.38 10.90
N TYR A 256 -12.22 -2.35 11.70
CA TYR A 256 -11.52 -3.61 11.94
C TYR A 256 -12.36 -4.79 11.48
N GLU A 257 -13.55 -4.97 12.07
CA GLU A 257 -14.42 -6.10 11.79
C GLU A 257 -15.89 -5.67 11.75
N MET A 258 -16.69 -6.34 10.90
CA MET A 258 -18.14 -6.18 10.87
C MET A 258 -18.81 -7.56 10.95
N VAL A 259 -19.88 -7.64 11.75
CA VAL A 259 -20.68 -8.86 11.89
C VAL A 259 -22.16 -8.58 11.66
N MET A 260 -22.85 -9.55 11.05
CA MET A 260 -24.31 -9.53 10.89
C MET A 260 -24.95 -10.55 11.84
N CYS A 261 -26.05 -10.16 12.46
CA CYS A 261 -26.79 -11.02 13.36
C CYS A 261 -27.33 -12.26 12.60
N PRO A 262 -27.02 -13.49 13.07
CA PRO A 262 -27.35 -14.71 12.33
C PRO A 262 -28.85 -14.99 12.25
N THR A 263 -29.66 -14.39 13.14
CA THR A 263 -31.12 -14.57 13.18
C THR A 263 -31.89 -13.36 12.65
N ASN A 264 -31.24 -12.22 12.40
CA ASN A 264 -31.87 -11.01 11.89
C ASN A 264 -30.88 -10.18 11.06
N SER A 265 -30.94 -10.29 9.74
CA SER A 265 -30.03 -9.60 8.82
C SER A 265 -30.19 -8.07 8.76
N ASN A 266 -31.17 -7.49 9.46
CA ASN A 266 -31.26 -6.04 9.66
C ASN A 266 -30.31 -5.52 10.75
N VAL A 267 -29.78 -6.41 11.59
CA VAL A 267 -28.88 -6.05 12.69
C VAL A 267 -27.44 -6.34 12.28
N LEU A 268 -26.61 -5.29 12.24
CA LEU A 268 -25.17 -5.39 11.99
C LEU A 268 -24.42 -4.57 13.05
N LEU A 269 -23.21 -5.00 13.35
CA LEU A 269 -22.28 -4.28 14.23
C LEU A 269 -20.95 -4.10 13.51
N ALA A 270 -20.41 -2.89 13.56
CA ALA A 270 -19.10 -2.54 13.02
C ALA A 270 -18.17 -2.13 14.17
N ALA A 271 -17.09 -2.90 14.36
CA ALA A 271 -16.00 -2.61 15.26
C ALA A 271 -14.99 -1.68 14.56
N THR A 272 -14.68 -0.55 15.21
CA THR A 272 -13.86 0.52 14.63
C THR A 272 -12.86 1.06 15.65
N SER A 273 -11.95 1.93 15.20
CA SER A 273 -11.06 2.69 16.09
C SER A 273 -11.78 3.66 17.04
N GLN A 274 -13.08 3.86 16.86
CA GLN A 274 -13.93 4.69 17.71
C GLN A 274 -15.07 3.88 18.35
N GLY A 275 -14.90 2.56 18.51
CA GLY A 275 -15.89 1.71 19.16
C GLY A 275 -16.86 1.05 18.22
N ILE A 276 -17.91 0.48 18.82
CA ILE A 276 -18.89 -0.34 18.14
C ILE A 276 -20.03 0.54 17.66
N TYR A 277 -20.31 0.48 16.36
CA TYR A 277 -21.51 1.05 15.78
C TYR A 277 -22.49 -0.07 15.47
N LYS A 278 -23.78 0.14 15.77
CA LYS A 278 -24.84 -0.83 15.52
C LYS A 278 -25.93 -0.23 14.64
N THR A 279 -26.44 -1.03 13.71
CA THR A 279 -27.69 -0.75 13.01
C THR A 279 -28.73 -1.82 13.36
N SER A 280 -30.01 -1.45 13.33
CA SER A 280 -31.14 -2.40 13.44
C SER A 280 -32.06 -2.34 12.22
N ASN A 281 -31.67 -1.61 11.17
CA ASN A 281 -32.46 -1.38 9.96
C ASN A 281 -31.59 -1.50 8.69
N ALA A 282 -30.74 -2.53 8.66
CA ALA A 282 -29.94 -2.92 7.50
C ALA A 282 -29.01 -1.81 6.96
N GLY A 283 -28.54 -0.95 7.86
CA GLY A 283 -27.58 0.11 7.59
C GLY A 283 -28.18 1.49 7.33
N ILE A 284 -29.51 1.67 7.37
CA ILE A 284 -30.12 2.99 7.11
C ILE A 284 -29.69 4.01 8.19
N THR A 285 -29.73 3.61 9.46
CA THR A 285 -29.23 4.41 10.59
C THR A 285 -28.33 3.57 11.49
N TRP A 286 -27.36 4.23 12.13
CA TRP A 286 -26.42 3.61 13.04
C TRP A 286 -26.33 4.39 14.35
N THR A 287 -26.13 3.66 15.44
CA THR A 287 -25.90 4.20 16.79
C THR A 287 -24.52 3.78 17.24
N ARG A 288 -23.76 4.69 17.88
CA ARG A 288 -22.48 4.37 18.51
C ARG A 288 -22.75 3.82 19.91
N GLU A 289 -22.43 2.55 20.14
CA GLU A 289 -22.71 1.81 21.37
C GLU A 289 -21.57 1.87 22.39
N THR A 290 -20.32 1.99 21.91
CA THR A 290 -19.13 2.09 22.75
C THR A 290 -18.14 3.13 22.22
N THR A 291 -17.14 3.52 23.03
CA THR A 291 -16.19 4.59 22.66
C THR A 291 -14.76 4.14 22.41
N ASN A 292 -14.32 3.03 23.02
CA ASN A 292 -12.95 2.53 22.89
C ASN A 292 -12.75 1.82 21.55
N SER A 293 -11.53 1.83 21.00
CA SER A 293 -11.19 1.05 19.80
C SER A 293 -11.50 -0.44 20.01
N VAL A 294 -12.18 -1.08 19.06
CA VAL A 294 -12.53 -2.51 19.11
C VAL A 294 -11.98 -3.20 17.87
N THR A 295 -11.20 -4.27 18.07
CA THR A 295 -10.45 -4.95 17.00
C THR A 295 -11.13 -6.22 16.51
N SER A 296 -11.84 -6.94 17.39
CA SER A 296 -12.53 -8.18 17.05
C SER A 296 -13.88 -8.26 17.76
N ILE A 297 -14.91 -8.77 17.09
CA ILE A 297 -16.29 -8.88 17.59
C ILE A 297 -16.96 -10.15 17.05
N LYS A 298 -17.59 -10.94 17.92
CA LYS A 298 -18.20 -12.23 17.53
C LYS A 298 -19.56 -12.45 18.23
N PHE A 299 -20.53 -12.98 17.49
CA PHE A 299 -21.76 -13.54 18.06
C PHE A 299 -21.48 -14.90 18.71
N LYS A 300 -22.23 -15.25 19.77
CA LYS A 300 -22.26 -16.62 20.27
C LYS A 300 -22.93 -17.52 19.22
N PRO A 301 -22.34 -18.67 18.81
CA PRO A 301 -22.81 -19.46 17.67
C PRO A 301 -24.28 -19.91 17.70
N ASP A 302 -24.85 -20.12 18.88
CA ASP A 302 -26.21 -20.65 19.10
C ASP A 302 -27.15 -19.63 19.77
N ASP A 303 -26.70 -18.41 20.07
CA ASP A 303 -27.47 -17.40 20.78
C ASP A 303 -27.11 -15.99 20.30
N ALA A 304 -27.92 -15.49 19.36
CA ALA A 304 -27.70 -14.18 18.75
C ALA A 304 -27.88 -13.01 19.72
N SER A 305 -28.44 -13.22 20.92
CA SER A 305 -28.52 -12.15 21.93
C SER A 305 -27.16 -11.89 22.59
N LYS A 306 -26.23 -12.84 22.50
CA LYS A 306 -24.92 -12.77 23.14
C LYS A 306 -23.83 -12.42 22.13
N ILE A 307 -23.09 -11.37 22.45
CA ILE A 307 -21.99 -10.85 21.64
C ILE A 307 -20.80 -10.63 22.56
N ILE A 308 -19.59 -10.90 22.07
CA ILE A 308 -18.33 -10.60 22.76
C ILE A 308 -17.45 -9.78 21.82
N ALA A 309 -16.71 -8.83 22.37
CA ALA A 309 -15.80 -7.97 21.61
C ALA A 309 -14.52 -7.67 22.39
N ALA A 310 -13.43 -7.44 21.66
CA ALA A 310 -12.11 -7.16 22.20
C ALA A 310 -11.77 -5.67 22.05
N GLU A 311 -11.72 -4.95 23.17
CA GLU A 311 -11.26 -3.57 23.21
C GLU A 311 -9.73 -3.50 23.20
N GLN A 312 -9.21 -2.61 22.37
CA GLN A 312 -7.79 -2.27 22.32
C GLN A 312 -7.40 -1.34 23.48
N TYR A 313 -6.11 -1.29 23.83
CA TYR A 313 -5.49 -0.47 24.89
C TYR A 313 -5.85 -0.86 26.33
N ASN A 314 -7.06 -1.37 26.59
CA ASN A 314 -7.51 -1.75 27.94
C ASN A 314 -7.50 -3.27 28.21
N ASN A 315 -7.15 -4.09 27.20
CA ASN A 315 -7.17 -5.55 27.30
C ASN A 315 -8.52 -6.11 27.81
N ASN A 316 -9.60 -5.39 27.51
CA ASN A 316 -10.90 -5.65 28.06
C ASN A 316 -11.73 -6.44 27.04
N LEU A 317 -12.17 -7.63 27.44
CA LEU A 317 -13.28 -8.26 26.74
C LEU A 317 -14.57 -7.67 27.26
N ILE A 318 -15.34 -7.06 26.38
CA ILE A 318 -16.69 -6.62 26.68
C ILE A 318 -17.70 -7.58 26.07
N ARG A 319 -18.85 -7.68 26.70
CA ARG A 319 -19.94 -8.55 26.25
C ARG A 319 -21.28 -7.85 26.31
N SER A 320 -22.16 -8.27 25.43
CA SER A 320 -23.57 -7.93 25.43
C SER A 320 -24.41 -9.19 25.59
N SER A 321 -25.56 -9.06 26.26
CA SER A 321 -26.58 -10.11 26.38
C SER A 321 -27.91 -9.72 25.73
N ASP A 322 -27.97 -8.57 25.06
CA ASP A 322 -29.19 -7.99 24.46
C ASP A 322 -28.98 -7.60 22.99
N THR A 323 -28.17 -8.37 22.26
CA THR A 323 -27.84 -8.13 20.84
C THR A 323 -27.13 -6.80 20.62
N GLY A 324 -26.25 -6.40 21.55
CA GLY A 324 -25.39 -5.24 21.42
C GLY A 324 -26.02 -3.89 21.73
N ASN A 325 -27.13 -3.85 22.48
CA ASN A 325 -27.70 -2.59 22.98
C ASN A 325 -27.01 -2.12 24.28
N THR A 326 -26.55 -3.06 25.10
CA THR A 326 -25.78 -2.76 26.31
C THR A 326 -24.52 -3.63 26.36
N TRP A 327 -23.46 -3.06 26.94
CA TRP A 327 -22.13 -3.66 27.01
C TRP A 327 -21.60 -3.59 28.43
N ILE A 328 -21.08 -4.70 28.92
CA ILE A 328 -20.42 -4.82 30.22
C ILE A 328 -19.10 -5.55 30.07
N ALA A 329 -18.14 -5.27 30.96
CA ALA A 329 -16.88 -5.99 30.99
C ALA A 329 -17.09 -7.48 31.34
N CYS A 330 -16.28 -8.36 30.76
CA CYS A 330 -16.20 -9.76 31.14
C CYS A 330 -15.49 -9.86 32.50
N PRO A 331 -16.12 -10.47 33.52
CA PRO A 331 -15.53 -10.54 34.86
C PRO A 331 -14.23 -11.34 34.85
N ASN A 332 -13.25 -10.89 35.64
CA ASN A 332 -11.93 -11.52 35.81
C ASN A 332 -11.08 -11.64 34.52
N PHE A 333 -11.49 -11.00 33.41
CA PHE A 333 -10.64 -10.78 32.24
C PHE A 333 -9.86 -9.47 32.44
N ALA A 334 -8.94 -9.48 33.39
CA ALA A 334 -7.94 -8.43 33.53
C ALA A 334 -6.59 -9.08 33.26
N LEU A 335 -6.18 -9.10 31.99
CA LEU A 335 -4.81 -9.47 31.65
C LEU A 335 -3.87 -8.52 32.42
N PRO A 336 -2.71 -9.00 32.92
CA PRO A 336 -1.77 -8.12 33.60
C PRO A 336 -1.45 -6.94 32.68
N ILE A 337 -1.90 -5.74 33.04
CA ILE A 337 -1.69 -4.50 32.29
C ILE A 337 -0.21 -4.18 32.41
N SER A 338 0.61 -4.78 31.54
CA SER A 338 2.03 -4.44 31.45
C SER A 338 2.27 -3.29 30.47
N SER A 339 1.29 -2.89 29.66
CA SER A 339 1.42 -1.82 28.65
C SER A 339 0.12 -1.04 28.42
N THR A 340 0.26 0.20 27.96
CA THR A 340 -0.85 1.08 27.54
C THR A 340 -1.46 0.68 26.20
N TYR A 341 -0.81 -0.21 25.45
CA TYR A 341 -1.29 -0.73 24.17
C TYR A 341 -1.26 -2.25 24.13
N ASN A 342 -2.35 -2.83 23.67
CA ASN A 342 -2.55 -4.26 23.53
C ASN A 342 -3.59 -4.56 22.44
N ARG A 343 -3.56 -5.78 21.90
CA ARG A 343 -4.52 -6.28 20.89
C ARG A 343 -4.93 -7.69 21.27
N ALA A 344 -6.20 -8.04 21.03
CA ALA A 344 -6.69 -9.39 21.19
C ALA A 344 -7.57 -9.78 19.99
N GLU A 345 -7.42 -11.02 19.54
CA GLU A 345 -8.25 -11.61 18.48
C GLU A 345 -9.22 -12.62 19.08
N LEU A 346 -10.41 -12.80 18.49
CA LEU A 346 -11.46 -13.66 19.01
C LEU A 346 -11.83 -14.77 18.01
N ALA A 347 -12.04 -15.98 18.54
CA ALA A 347 -12.65 -17.07 17.79
C ALA A 347 -13.73 -17.78 18.62
N VAL A 348 -14.76 -18.27 17.93
CA VAL A 348 -15.88 -19.03 18.50
C VAL A 348 -16.11 -20.28 17.65
N SER A 349 -16.65 -21.33 18.27
CA SER A 349 -16.94 -22.59 17.57
C SER A 349 -18.32 -23.15 17.94
N PRO A 350 -19.15 -23.54 16.95
CA PRO A 350 -20.36 -24.31 17.21
C PRO A 350 -20.13 -25.64 17.95
N ALA A 351 -18.95 -26.26 17.84
CA ALA A 351 -18.63 -27.50 18.53
C ALA A 351 -18.66 -27.36 20.07
N ASN A 352 -18.41 -26.14 20.58
CA ASN A 352 -18.72 -25.76 21.96
C ASN A 352 -19.04 -24.26 22.03
N SER A 353 -20.31 -23.93 21.84
CA SER A 353 -20.78 -22.54 21.80
C SER A 353 -20.57 -21.76 23.09
N ASN A 354 -20.31 -22.42 24.23
CA ASN A 354 -20.05 -21.74 25.50
C ASN A 354 -18.65 -21.14 25.59
N LEU A 355 -17.70 -21.60 24.76
CA LEU A 355 -16.32 -21.12 24.78
C LEU A 355 -16.08 -20.05 23.72
N VAL A 356 -15.37 -19.01 24.14
CA VAL A 356 -14.74 -18.02 23.27
C VAL A 356 -13.24 -18.13 23.48
N PHE A 357 -12.48 -18.32 22.42
CA PHE A 357 -11.03 -18.34 22.45
C PHE A 357 -10.49 -16.95 22.12
N THR A 358 -9.41 -16.54 22.78
CA THR A 358 -8.79 -15.24 22.53
C THR A 358 -7.27 -15.29 22.66
N SER A 359 -6.58 -14.85 21.61
CA SER A 359 -5.13 -14.63 21.62
C SER A 359 -4.85 -13.19 22.00
N THR A 360 -3.87 -12.97 22.87
CA THR A 360 -3.61 -11.63 23.42
C THR A 360 -2.15 -11.21 23.22
N TRP A 361 -1.95 -9.93 22.95
CA TRP A 361 -0.65 -9.36 22.62
C TRP A 361 -0.39 -8.00 23.28
N SER A 362 0.87 -7.69 23.65
CA SER A 362 1.31 -6.34 24.01
C SER A 362 2.72 -5.98 23.53
N PHE A 363 3.05 -4.68 23.53
CA PHE A 363 4.40 -4.19 23.25
C PHE A 363 5.47 -4.73 24.22
N VAL A 364 5.10 -5.05 25.47
CA VAL A 364 6.06 -5.46 26.49
C VAL A 364 6.36 -6.95 26.43
N ASN A 365 5.34 -7.78 26.25
CA ASN A 365 5.47 -9.24 26.34
C ASN A 365 5.31 -9.94 25.00
N TYR A 366 5.01 -9.20 23.93
CA TYR A 366 4.57 -9.74 22.65
C TYR A 366 3.37 -10.68 22.87
N TYR A 367 3.53 -11.99 22.74
CA TYR A 367 2.47 -12.94 23.05
C TYR A 367 2.21 -13.07 24.55
N GLN A 368 1.00 -12.70 24.98
CA GLN A 368 0.55 -12.86 26.37
C GLN A 368 -0.15 -14.20 26.64
N GLY A 369 -0.63 -14.87 25.59
CA GLY A 369 -1.18 -16.22 25.69
C GLY A 369 -2.51 -16.40 24.95
N LEU A 370 -2.93 -17.67 24.86
CA LEU A 370 -4.27 -18.07 24.43
C LEU A 370 -5.12 -18.28 25.68
N HIS A 371 -6.30 -17.66 25.69
CA HIS A 371 -7.24 -17.75 26.79
C HIS A 371 -8.61 -18.21 26.29
N THR A 372 -9.44 -18.70 27.21
CA THR A 372 -10.85 -18.96 26.96
C THR A 372 -11.73 -18.17 27.91
N TYR A 373 -12.80 -17.58 27.40
CA TYR A 373 -13.94 -17.11 28.20
C TYR A 373 -15.09 -18.12 28.06
N ASN A 374 -15.69 -18.51 29.19
CA ASN A 374 -16.82 -19.43 29.21
C ASN A 374 -18.12 -18.71 29.61
N TRP A 375 -19.08 -18.67 28.68
CA TRP A 375 -20.39 -18.05 28.87
C TRP A 375 -21.24 -18.69 29.97
N ALA A 376 -21.10 -20.00 30.22
CA ALA A 376 -21.90 -20.70 31.21
C ALA A 376 -21.47 -20.38 32.65
N THR A 377 -20.16 -20.23 32.86
CA THR A 377 -19.55 -20.01 34.18
C THR A 377 -19.14 -18.56 34.42
N ASN A 378 -19.09 -17.73 33.37
CA ASN A 378 -18.49 -16.39 33.39
C ASN A 378 -17.05 -16.38 33.90
N THR A 379 -16.26 -17.38 33.50
CA THR A 379 -14.86 -17.53 33.93
C THR A 379 -13.90 -17.44 32.76
N VAL A 380 -12.68 -17.04 33.06
CA VAL A 380 -11.55 -16.97 32.12
C VAL A 380 -10.52 -18.02 32.52
N ALA A 381 -9.93 -18.70 31.53
CA ALA A 381 -8.81 -19.61 31.75
C ALA A 381 -7.68 -19.30 30.75
N LEU A 382 -6.43 -19.33 31.21
CA LEU A 382 -5.24 -19.31 30.38
C LEU A 382 -4.95 -20.75 29.91
N LEU A 383 -4.75 -20.94 28.61
CA LEU A 383 -4.43 -22.24 28.01
C LEU A 383 -2.93 -22.41 27.78
N ASN A 384 -2.29 -21.42 27.13
CA ASN A 384 -0.84 -21.45 26.90
C ASN A 384 -0.23 -20.06 26.81
N THR A 385 1.09 -20.00 26.98
CA THR A 385 1.93 -18.81 26.72
C THR A 385 3.14 -19.13 25.85
N THR A 386 3.31 -20.40 25.44
CA THR A 386 4.45 -20.88 24.67
C THR A 386 4.01 -21.85 23.55
N PRO A 387 4.63 -21.77 22.36
CA PRO A 387 5.65 -20.82 21.92
C PRO A 387 5.11 -19.39 21.78
N ASN A 388 5.97 -18.41 21.51
CA ASN A 388 5.56 -17.04 21.20
C ASN A 388 4.99 -16.98 19.78
N ILE A 389 3.70 -17.30 19.63
CA ILE A 389 3.02 -17.45 18.34
C ILE A 389 2.93 -16.12 17.57
N LEU A 390 2.69 -15.01 18.27
CA LEU A 390 2.40 -13.71 17.65
C LEU A 390 3.66 -12.88 17.36
N GLY A 391 4.77 -13.15 18.05
CA GLY A 391 6.03 -12.41 17.90
C GLY A 391 5.88 -10.90 18.12
N ALA A 392 6.86 -10.12 17.68
CA ALA A 392 6.87 -8.66 17.84
C ALA A 392 5.77 -7.94 17.01
N PHE A 393 5.13 -8.66 16.08
CA PHE A 393 4.22 -8.09 15.08
C PHE A 393 2.75 -8.40 15.34
N GLY A 394 2.42 -9.03 16.48
CA GLY A 394 1.03 -9.33 16.82
C GLY A 394 0.10 -8.12 16.90
N TRP A 395 0.57 -6.88 17.02
CA TRP A 395 -0.34 -5.73 16.86
C TRP A 395 -0.82 -5.54 15.41
N TYR A 396 -0.02 -5.96 14.43
CA TYR A 396 -0.23 -5.78 12.99
C TYR A 396 -0.94 -6.99 12.37
N CYS A 397 -0.39 -8.18 12.60
CA CYS A 397 -0.85 -9.44 12.02
C CYS A 397 -1.25 -10.41 13.14
N GLN A 398 -2.54 -10.76 13.23
CA GLN A 398 -3.01 -11.88 14.05
C GLN A 398 -4.09 -12.67 13.30
N GLY A 399 -3.98 -13.99 13.33
CA GLY A 399 -5.05 -14.90 12.96
C GLY A 399 -5.38 -15.83 14.11
N LEU A 400 -6.67 -16.06 14.36
CA LEU A 400 -7.15 -17.09 15.29
C LEU A 400 -8.38 -17.77 14.69
N TRP A 401 -8.33 -19.09 14.58
CA TRP A 401 -9.43 -19.94 14.14
C TRP A 401 -9.56 -21.17 15.02
N VAL A 402 -10.81 -21.54 15.32
CA VAL A 402 -11.16 -22.76 16.04
C VAL A 402 -12.13 -23.53 15.17
N SER A 403 -11.86 -24.81 14.96
CA SER A 403 -12.68 -25.63 14.06
C SER A 403 -14.14 -25.66 14.49
N PRO A 404 -15.09 -25.49 13.56
CA PRO A 404 -16.51 -25.57 13.87
C PRO A 404 -16.96 -27.00 14.21
N PHE A 405 -16.11 -28.00 13.99
CA PHE A 405 -16.41 -29.42 14.20
C PHE A 405 -15.73 -30.01 15.44
N ASP A 406 -14.60 -29.45 15.87
CA ASP A 406 -13.83 -29.94 17.03
C ASP A 406 -13.04 -28.79 17.68
N VAL A 407 -13.38 -28.45 18.92
CA VAL A 407 -12.68 -27.37 19.66
C VAL A 407 -11.22 -27.69 19.99
N ASN A 408 -10.77 -28.93 19.82
CA ASN A 408 -9.37 -29.27 19.98
C ASN A 408 -8.50 -28.82 18.82
N GLN A 409 -9.09 -28.56 17.65
CA GLN A 409 -8.38 -28.07 16.47
C GLN A 409 -8.39 -26.54 16.43
N ILE A 410 -7.23 -25.95 16.65
CA ILE A 410 -7.02 -24.51 16.69
C ILE A 410 -5.88 -24.15 15.74
N SER A 411 -6.08 -23.12 14.92
CA SER A 411 -5.02 -22.50 14.12
C SER A 411 -4.81 -21.07 14.60
N MET A 412 -3.56 -20.69 14.78
CA MET A 412 -3.14 -19.34 15.15
C MET A 412 -2.05 -18.88 14.21
N ALA A 413 -1.95 -17.57 14.02
CA ALA A 413 -0.89 -17.02 13.20
C ALA A 413 -0.50 -15.59 13.63
N GLY A 414 0.76 -15.27 13.34
CA GLY A 414 1.30 -13.92 13.31
C GLY A 414 2.20 -13.79 12.08
N THR A 415 3.51 -13.72 12.29
CA THR A 415 4.49 -13.85 11.19
C THR A 415 4.62 -15.28 10.65
N GLU A 416 4.19 -16.26 11.44
CA GLU A 416 4.23 -17.69 11.13
C GLU A 416 2.89 -18.33 11.52
N LEU A 417 2.63 -19.54 11.01
CA LEU A 417 1.42 -20.31 11.31
C LEU A 417 1.71 -21.38 12.36
N TYR A 418 0.80 -21.52 13.31
CA TYR A 418 0.86 -22.51 14.36
C TYR A 418 -0.48 -23.24 14.45
N ARG A 419 -0.44 -24.55 14.70
CA ARG A 419 -1.66 -25.33 14.95
C ARG A 419 -1.59 -26.13 16.23
N SER A 420 -2.76 -26.41 16.79
CA SER A 420 -2.97 -27.25 17.95
C SER A 420 -4.06 -28.27 17.66
N THR A 421 -3.89 -29.48 18.20
CA THR A 421 -4.85 -30.58 18.13
C THR A 421 -5.31 -31.04 19.53
N ASP A 422 -5.00 -30.27 20.57
CA ASP A 422 -5.25 -30.58 21.98
C ASP A 422 -5.93 -29.42 22.73
N GLY A 423 -6.69 -28.60 21.99
CA GLY A 423 -7.46 -27.50 22.56
C GLY A 423 -6.61 -26.29 22.94
N GLY A 424 -5.45 -26.13 22.32
CA GLY A 424 -4.55 -24.99 22.54
C GLY A 424 -3.59 -25.18 23.70
N THR A 425 -3.43 -26.41 24.20
CA THR A 425 -2.45 -26.72 25.28
C THR A 425 -1.04 -26.71 24.72
N THR A 426 -0.85 -27.30 23.54
CA THR A 426 0.42 -27.29 22.80
C THR A 426 0.19 -26.81 21.36
N PHE A 427 1.22 -26.16 20.81
CA PHE A 427 1.24 -25.70 19.43
C PHE A 427 2.51 -26.16 18.73
N PHE A 428 2.37 -26.47 17.45
CA PHE A 428 3.50 -26.76 16.58
C PHE A 428 3.49 -25.83 15.37
N LEU A 429 4.69 -25.43 14.95
CA LEU A 429 4.92 -24.61 13.77
C LEU A 429 4.45 -25.38 12.54
N ASP A 430 3.65 -24.73 11.73
CA ASP A 430 3.28 -25.21 10.41
C ASP A 430 4.35 -24.75 9.40
N GLN A 431 5.19 -25.67 8.92
CA GLN A 431 6.30 -25.36 8.01
C GLN A 431 5.87 -25.21 6.54
N ASP A 432 4.57 -25.17 6.28
CA ASP A 432 4.04 -25.08 4.93
C ASP A 432 4.32 -23.73 4.26
N ILE A 433 4.15 -23.71 2.94
CA ILE A 433 4.50 -22.60 2.04
C ILE A 433 3.47 -21.46 2.15
N VAL A 434 3.34 -20.87 3.33
CA VAL A 434 2.50 -19.69 3.57
C VAL A 434 3.40 -18.47 3.70
N HIS A 435 2.99 -17.35 3.10
CA HIS A 435 3.71 -16.10 3.27
C HIS A 435 3.66 -15.66 4.73
N ALA A 436 4.67 -14.92 5.18
CA ALA A 436 4.65 -14.30 6.49
C ALA A 436 3.52 -13.25 6.61
N ASP A 437 3.34 -12.72 7.82
CA ASP A 437 2.40 -11.63 8.11
C ASP A 437 0.94 -12.01 7.78
N VAL A 438 0.37 -12.91 8.60
CA VAL A 438 -1.00 -13.40 8.46
C VAL A 438 -2.00 -12.46 9.13
N HIS A 439 -2.96 -12.00 8.34
CA HIS A 439 -3.98 -11.03 8.74
C HIS A 439 -5.30 -11.66 9.20
N GLY A 440 -5.54 -12.94 8.90
CA GLY A 440 -6.73 -13.61 9.41
C GLY A 440 -7.00 -14.99 8.82
N TYR A 441 -7.91 -15.70 9.47
CA TYR A 441 -8.45 -16.98 9.03
C TYR A 441 -9.95 -16.85 8.73
N TYR A 442 -10.40 -17.49 7.67
CA TYR A 442 -11.78 -17.42 7.21
C TYR A 442 -12.29 -18.81 6.82
N PHE A 443 -13.41 -19.25 7.40
CA PHE A 443 -13.98 -20.58 7.12
C PHE A 443 -15.23 -20.49 6.25
N ASN A 444 -15.25 -21.23 5.15
CA ASN A 444 -16.39 -21.30 4.24
C ASN A 444 -17.29 -22.48 4.59
N ASN A 445 -18.42 -22.21 5.26
CA ASN A 445 -19.41 -23.21 5.68
C ASN A 445 -20.09 -23.97 4.52
N VAL A 446 -20.07 -23.47 3.29
CA VAL A 446 -20.64 -24.16 2.13
C VAL A 446 -19.70 -25.26 1.63
N SER A 447 -18.40 -24.99 1.65
CA SER A 447 -17.37 -25.88 1.12
C SER A 447 -16.60 -26.68 2.17
N ASN A 448 -16.73 -26.32 3.45
CA ASN A 448 -15.93 -26.79 4.57
C ASN A 448 -14.42 -26.60 4.37
N LYS A 449 -14.02 -25.46 3.77
CA LYS A 449 -12.63 -25.10 3.55
C LYS A 449 -12.20 -23.96 4.45
N LEU A 450 -10.96 -24.02 4.92
CA LEU A 450 -10.31 -22.97 5.69
C LEU A 450 -9.43 -22.13 4.76
N TYR A 451 -9.49 -20.81 4.90
CA TYR A 451 -8.69 -19.87 4.14
C TYR A 451 -7.84 -19.05 5.10
N VAL A 452 -6.66 -18.65 4.65
CA VAL A 452 -5.77 -17.71 5.33
C VAL A 452 -5.42 -16.58 4.37
N VAL A 453 -5.34 -15.37 4.91
CA VAL A 453 -4.92 -14.17 4.17
C VAL A 453 -3.67 -13.56 4.80
N CYS A 454 -2.78 -13.05 3.96
CA CYS A 454 -1.44 -12.59 4.35
C CYS A 454 -0.90 -11.55 3.36
N ASP A 455 0.32 -11.06 3.61
CA ASP A 455 1.04 -10.11 2.72
C ASP A 455 1.39 -10.68 1.34
N GLY A 456 1.24 -12.01 1.17
CA GLY A 456 1.41 -12.69 -0.11
C GLY A 456 0.10 -13.05 -0.82
N GLY A 457 -1.06 -12.85 -0.20
CA GLY A 457 -2.36 -13.13 -0.81
C GLY A 457 -3.20 -14.13 -0.04
N ILE A 458 -3.79 -15.10 -0.76
CA ILE A 458 -4.81 -16.01 -0.24
C ILE A 458 -4.36 -17.46 -0.43
N LEU A 459 -4.44 -18.23 0.66
CA LEU A 459 -4.24 -19.68 0.62
C LEU A 459 -5.46 -20.40 1.20
N VAL A 460 -5.75 -21.59 0.66
CA VAL A 460 -6.87 -22.44 1.06
C VAL A 460 -6.37 -23.80 1.51
N SER A 461 -6.99 -24.33 2.56
CA SER A 461 -6.80 -25.67 3.08
C SER A 461 -8.11 -26.45 3.03
N ILE A 462 -8.01 -27.71 2.59
CA ILE A 462 -9.12 -28.69 2.55
C ILE A 462 -9.07 -29.69 3.72
N ASN A 463 -8.07 -29.55 4.59
CA ASN A 463 -7.74 -30.45 5.68
C ASN A 463 -7.43 -29.66 6.96
N ASN A 464 -8.29 -28.69 7.28
CA ASN A 464 -8.26 -27.90 8.53
C ASN A 464 -6.90 -27.25 8.85
N GLY A 465 -6.23 -26.79 7.81
CA GLY A 465 -4.96 -26.10 7.90
C GLY A 465 -3.76 -27.02 7.75
N ASP A 466 -3.89 -28.36 7.61
CA ASP A 466 -2.75 -29.29 7.49
C ASP A 466 -1.89 -29.06 6.24
N THR A 467 -2.52 -28.72 5.11
CA THR A 467 -1.82 -28.31 3.89
C THR A 467 -2.48 -27.12 3.23
N TRP A 468 -1.70 -26.27 2.57
CA TRP A 468 -2.18 -25.04 1.93
C TRP A 468 -1.97 -25.01 0.41
N THR A 469 -2.95 -24.44 -0.30
CA THR A 469 -2.89 -24.16 -1.75
C THR A 469 -3.10 -22.67 -2.00
N ASN A 470 -2.19 -22.02 -2.71
CA ASN A 470 -2.31 -20.60 -3.06
C ASN A 470 -3.33 -20.40 -4.20
N ILE A 471 -4.29 -19.50 -4.01
CA ILE A 471 -5.36 -19.15 -4.98
C ILE A 471 -5.35 -17.66 -5.33
N THR A 472 -4.18 -17.02 -5.22
CA THR A 472 -4.02 -15.57 -5.39
C THR A 472 -3.98 -15.15 -6.87
N ASN A 473 -3.76 -16.08 -7.80
CA ASN A 473 -3.67 -15.75 -9.23
C ASN A 473 -4.85 -14.90 -9.72
N ASN A 474 -4.53 -13.84 -10.47
CA ASN A 474 -5.42 -12.80 -10.99
C ASN A 474 -5.87 -11.71 -10.01
N LEU A 475 -5.39 -11.73 -8.76
CA LEU A 475 -5.43 -10.55 -7.89
C LEU A 475 -4.25 -9.62 -8.21
N GLN A 476 -4.47 -8.62 -9.06
CA GLN A 476 -3.44 -7.62 -9.37
C GLN A 476 -3.36 -6.58 -8.24
N ILE A 477 -2.66 -6.94 -7.16
CA ILE A 477 -2.61 -6.17 -5.91
C ILE A 477 -1.19 -5.81 -5.45
N THR A 478 -0.19 -5.95 -6.33
CA THR A 478 1.21 -5.73 -5.98
C THR A 478 1.49 -4.26 -5.71
N GLU A 479 2.28 -4.00 -4.67
CA GLU A 479 2.67 -2.69 -4.18
C GLU A 479 4.10 -2.37 -4.64
N TYR A 480 4.26 -1.75 -5.82
CA TYR A 480 5.58 -1.41 -6.37
C TYR A 480 6.12 -0.10 -5.78
N TYR A 481 7.37 -0.10 -5.35
CA TYR A 481 8.10 1.11 -4.98
C TYR A 481 8.70 1.80 -6.22
N ARG A 482 9.36 1.03 -7.10
CA ARG A 482 10.01 1.49 -8.33
C ARG A 482 9.92 0.45 -9.44
N ILE A 483 9.94 0.89 -10.68
CA ILE A 483 10.00 0.05 -11.89
C ILE A 483 11.09 0.56 -12.83
N SER A 484 11.64 -0.33 -13.66
CA SER A 484 12.52 0.05 -14.75
C SER A 484 12.15 -0.70 -16.03
N GLY A 485 12.27 0.01 -17.16
CA GLY A 485 12.01 -0.53 -18.49
C GLY A 485 13.25 -0.56 -19.39
N VAL A 486 13.08 -1.11 -20.60
CA VAL A 486 14.10 -1.06 -21.66
C VAL A 486 13.50 -0.42 -22.91
N GLU A 487 14.14 0.63 -23.41
CA GLU A 487 13.68 1.40 -24.58
C GLU A 487 13.50 0.53 -25.82
N SER A 488 14.46 -0.37 -26.08
CA SER A 488 14.41 -1.26 -27.26
C SER A 488 13.38 -2.38 -27.16
N ASN A 489 12.84 -2.65 -25.97
CA ASN A 489 11.84 -3.67 -25.75
C ASN A 489 10.94 -3.29 -24.56
N PRO A 490 9.77 -2.69 -24.82
CA PRO A 490 8.87 -2.24 -23.76
C PRO A 490 8.28 -3.42 -22.98
N ASP A 491 8.49 -4.67 -23.41
CA ASP A 491 8.03 -5.82 -22.65
C ASP A 491 8.92 -6.23 -21.49
N ILE A 492 10.17 -5.76 -21.48
CA ILE A 492 11.08 -5.97 -20.36
C ILE A 492 10.78 -4.93 -19.29
N ILE A 493 10.25 -5.40 -18.16
CA ILE A 493 9.93 -4.57 -17.01
C ILE A 493 10.45 -5.27 -15.76
N PHE A 494 11.30 -4.59 -14.99
CA PHE A 494 11.73 -5.04 -13.69
C PHE A 494 11.11 -4.13 -12.63
N GLY A 495 10.63 -4.69 -11.53
CA GLY A 495 9.98 -3.90 -10.49
C GLY A 495 10.29 -4.43 -9.11
N GLY A 496 10.56 -3.52 -8.18
CA GLY A 496 10.74 -3.80 -6.75
C GLY A 496 9.46 -3.50 -5.98
N SER A 497 9.00 -4.46 -5.19
CA SER A 497 7.72 -4.42 -4.49
C SER A 497 7.84 -4.65 -2.98
N GLN A 498 6.87 -4.12 -2.24
CA GLN A 498 6.74 -4.34 -0.81
C GLN A 498 6.47 -5.82 -0.51
N ASP A 499 7.23 -6.36 0.46
CA ASP A 499 7.18 -7.72 1.00
C ASP A 499 7.42 -8.88 0.00
N ASN A 500 7.27 -8.62 -1.30
CA ASN A 500 7.32 -9.61 -2.39
C ASN A 500 8.55 -9.45 -3.30
N SER A 501 9.52 -8.61 -2.91
CA SER A 501 10.80 -8.44 -3.62
C SER A 501 10.65 -8.02 -5.08
N HIS A 502 11.45 -8.58 -6.00
CA HIS A 502 11.50 -8.14 -7.39
C HIS A 502 10.90 -9.11 -8.39
N HIS A 503 10.16 -8.55 -9.33
CA HIS A 503 9.49 -9.27 -10.41
C HIS A 503 9.99 -8.78 -11.76
N LEU A 504 10.28 -9.72 -12.67
CA LEU A 504 10.71 -9.42 -14.04
C LEU A 504 9.69 -9.95 -15.05
N ARG A 505 9.22 -9.07 -15.93
CA ARG A 505 8.50 -9.42 -17.16
C ARG A 505 9.47 -9.33 -18.33
N THR A 506 9.39 -10.27 -19.26
CA THR A 506 10.29 -10.35 -20.43
C THR A 506 9.56 -10.49 -21.76
N ASN A 507 8.24 -10.65 -21.74
CA ASN A 507 7.39 -10.88 -22.91
C ASN A 507 6.02 -10.24 -22.68
N ASN A 508 5.24 -10.09 -23.75
CA ASN A 508 3.90 -9.51 -23.69
C ASN A 508 2.85 -10.40 -22.98
N THR A 509 3.01 -10.61 -21.68
CA THR A 509 2.12 -11.42 -20.83
C THR A 509 1.84 -10.70 -19.51
N SER A 510 0.77 -11.06 -18.81
CA SER A 510 0.51 -10.54 -17.45
C SER A 510 1.25 -11.31 -16.35
N THR A 511 2.13 -12.25 -16.72
CA THR A 511 2.88 -13.09 -15.81
C THR A 511 4.31 -12.59 -15.68
N PHE A 512 4.77 -12.47 -14.43
CA PHE A 512 6.13 -12.06 -14.11
C PHE A 512 6.91 -13.24 -13.53
N GLN A 513 8.24 -13.10 -13.46
CA GLN A 513 9.14 -14.06 -12.85
C GLN A 513 9.69 -13.47 -11.54
N TRP A 514 9.65 -14.25 -10.46
CA TRP A 514 10.27 -13.87 -9.20
C TRP A 514 11.80 -13.94 -9.31
N LYS A 515 12.52 -12.85 -9.03
CA LYS A 515 13.98 -12.78 -9.25
C LYS A 515 14.84 -12.72 -7.99
N LEU A 516 14.43 -11.96 -6.98
CA LEU A 516 15.14 -11.79 -5.71
C LEU A 516 14.21 -12.17 -4.57
N GLN A 517 14.65 -12.74 -3.44
CA GLN A 517 13.75 -13.31 -2.42
C GLN A 517 14.10 -12.89 -0.98
N GLY A 518 13.08 -12.83 -0.12
CA GLY A 518 13.24 -12.71 1.35
C GLY A 518 13.32 -11.29 1.89
N PHE A 519 12.89 -10.29 1.11
CA PHE A 519 12.90 -8.87 1.47
C PHE A 519 12.03 -8.06 0.51
N ASP A 520 11.55 -6.88 0.93
CA ASP A 520 11.03 -5.82 0.04
C ASP A 520 12.06 -5.48 -1.04
N GLY A 521 11.58 -5.40 -2.28
CA GLY A 521 12.32 -4.91 -3.42
C GLY A 521 12.13 -3.41 -3.50
N MET A 522 13.23 -2.67 -3.57
CA MET A 522 13.22 -1.22 -3.58
C MET A 522 13.44 -0.71 -5.01
N ASP A 523 14.45 0.12 -5.20
CA ASP A 523 14.85 0.59 -6.50
C ASP A 523 15.44 -0.54 -7.36
N ASN A 524 15.45 -0.32 -8.67
CA ASN A 524 15.98 -1.27 -9.63
C ASN A 524 16.31 -0.56 -10.94
N ALA A 525 17.22 -1.14 -11.73
CA ALA A 525 17.60 -0.58 -13.02
C ALA A 525 17.99 -1.66 -14.01
N ILE A 526 17.74 -1.40 -15.29
CA ILE A 526 18.19 -2.22 -16.42
C ILE A 526 19.08 -1.36 -17.33
N GLU A 527 20.23 -1.88 -17.74
CA GLU A 527 21.12 -1.19 -18.68
C GLU A 527 20.48 -1.14 -20.07
N GLN A 528 20.19 0.07 -20.56
CA GLN A 528 19.49 0.27 -21.85
C GLN A 528 20.22 -0.36 -23.06
N SER A 529 21.56 -0.34 -23.06
CA SER A 529 22.36 -0.92 -24.14
C SER A 529 22.54 -2.44 -24.06
N ASN A 530 22.23 -3.05 -22.91
CA ASN A 530 22.37 -4.48 -22.67
C ASN A 530 21.44 -4.93 -21.55
N SER A 531 20.23 -5.36 -21.91
CA SER A 531 19.21 -5.80 -20.95
C SER A 531 19.60 -7.03 -20.12
N ASN A 532 20.75 -7.67 -20.38
CA ASN A 532 21.26 -8.72 -19.48
C ASN A 532 21.83 -8.16 -18.17
N VAL A 533 22.25 -6.90 -18.17
CA VAL A 533 22.78 -6.22 -16.99
C VAL A 533 21.63 -5.52 -16.26
N MET A 534 21.34 -6.02 -15.06
CA MET A 534 20.24 -5.51 -14.21
C MET A 534 20.72 -5.34 -12.77
N TYR A 535 20.09 -4.43 -12.03
CA TYR A 535 20.36 -4.17 -10.62
C TYR A 535 19.05 -4.17 -9.85
N GLY A 536 18.99 -4.88 -8.73
CA GLY A 536 17.82 -4.90 -7.83
C GLY A 536 18.24 -4.64 -6.38
N PHE A 537 17.53 -3.74 -5.72
CA PHE A 537 17.87 -3.23 -4.40
C PHE A 537 16.99 -3.84 -3.32
N THR A 538 17.59 -4.31 -2.24
CA THR A 538 16.82 -4.57 -1.02
C THR A 538 16.69 -3.29 -0.21
N GLN A 539 15.80 -3.32 0.77
CA GLN A 539 15.67 -2.31 1.82
C GLN A 539 17.04 -1.85 2.33
N ASN A 540 17.21 -0.54 2.47
CA ASN A 540 18.44 0.09 2.95
C ASN A 540 19.68 -0.19 2.07
N GLY A 541 19.49 -0.22 0.75
CA GLY A 541 20.55 0.01 -0.22
C GLY A 541 21.44 -1.19 -0.59
N GLN A 542 21.09 -2.41 -0.19
CA GLN A 542 21.84 -3.59 -0.65
C GLN A 542 21.57 -3.84 -2.13
N ILE A 543 22.61 -3.86 -2.95
CA ILE A 543 22.52 -4.01 -4.40
C ILE A 543 22.82 -5.45 -4.82
N ASN A 544 21.99 -6.00 -5.71
CA ASN A 544 22.22 -7.28 -6.37
C ASN A 544 22.26 -7.06 -7.89
N LYS A 545 23.30 -7.57 -8.56
CA LYS A 545 23.54 -7.40 -9.99
C LYS A 545 23.31 -8.72 -10.73
N SER A 546 22.62 -8.65 -11.87
CA SER A 546 22.56 -9.70 -12.88
C SER A 546 23.43 -9.33 -14.07
N THR A 547 24.00 -10.32 -14.75
CA THR A 547 24.65 -10.18 -16.06
C THR A 547 24.10 -11.16 -17.10
N ASP A 548 23.01 -11.87 -16.80
CA ASP A 548 22.41 -12.96 -17.58
C ASP A 548 20.91 -12.77 -17.82
N GLY A 549 20.41 -11.53 -17.79
CA GLY A 549 18.99 -11.23 -18.05
C GLY A 549 18.08 -11.54 -16.86
N GLY A 550 18.63 -11.51 -15.65
CA GLY A 550 17.93 -11.77 -14.41
C GLY A 550 17.74 -13.26 -14.14
N ALA A 551 18.55 -14.15 -14.74
CA ALA A 551 18.53 -15.56 -14.38
C ALA A 551 19.22 -15.79 -13.04
N THR A 552 20.31 -15.06 -12.78
CA THR A 552 21.01 -15.05 -11.49
C THR A 552 21.35 -13.63 -11.05
N PHE A 553 21.33 -13.40 -9.74
CA PHE A 553 21.73 -12.15 -9.12
C PHE A 553 22.83 -12.40 -8.10
N VAL A 554 23.89 -11.58 -8.18
CA VAL A 554 25.02 -11.63 -7.26
C VAL A 554 25.06 -10.31 -6.49
N TRP A 555 25.17 -10.40 -5.17
CA TRP A 555 25.37 -9.23 -4.34
C TRP A 555 26.66 -8.50 -4.74
N ILE A 556 26.55 -7.18 -4.98
CA ILE A 556 27.72 -6.32 -5.19
C ILE A 556 27.81 -5.33 -4.03
N PRO A 557 28.90 -5.35 -3.25
CA PRO A 557 29.05 -4.39 -2.16
C PRO A 557 29.24 -2.98 -2.73
N PRO A 558 28.67 -1.95 -2.10
CA PRO A 558 29.50 -0.82 -1.75
C PRO A 558 30.44 -1.29 -0.64
N THR A 559 31.74 -1.39 -0.91
CA THR A 559 32.80 -1.72 0.07
C THR A 559 32.92 -0.73 1.23
N ILE A 560 32.00 0.24 1.32
CA ILE A 560 32.15 1.49 2.06
C ILE A 560 31.17 1.54 3.24
N MET A 561 30.11 0.74 3.25
CA MET A 561 29.08 0.78 4.29
C MET A 561 28.50 -0.61 4.55
N GLY A 562 28.48 -1.03 5.81
CA GLY A 562 27.82 -2.28 6.20
C GLY A 562 26.32 -2.22 5.88
N PRO A 563 25.68 -3.36 5.56
CA PRO A 563 24.26 -3.40 5.20
C PRO A 563 23.41 -2.73 6.30
N GLY A 564 22.33 -2.05 5.89
CA GLY A 564 21.23 -1.64 6.78
C GLY A 564 21.28 -0.23 7.38
N ARG A 565 21.87 0.76 6.70
CA ARG A 565 21.83 2.18 7.13
C ARG A 565 21.59 3.19 6.01
N GLU A 566 21.31 2.73 4.81
CA GLU A 566 21.06 3.59 3.66
C GLU A 566 19.56 3.96 3.58
N PRO A 567 19.15 4.90 2.72
CA PRO A 567 17.75 5.29 2.60
C PRO A 567 16.85 4.06 2.35
N TRP A 568 15.61 4.12 2.87
CA TRP A 568 14.64 3.02 2.79
C TRP A 568 14.50 2.49 1.36
N VAL A 569 14.19 3.42 0.44
CA VAL A 569 14.40 3.29 -1.01
C VAL A 569 15.67 4.08 -1.33
N THR A 570 16.74 3.39 -1.70
CA THR A 570 18.01 4.03 -2.09
C THR A 570 18.03 4.21 -3.59
N ASP A 571 18.21 5.46 -4.02
CA ASP A 571 18.22 5.82 -5.43
C ASP A 571 19.47 5.32 -6.17
N PHE A 572 19.26 4.85 -7.40
CA PHE A 572 20.30 4.32 -8.26
C PHE A 572 20.12 4.71 -9.72
N LEU A 573 21.22 5.16 -10.33
CA LEU A 573 21.19 5.63 -11.71
C LEU A 573 22.32 5.01 -12.54
N ILE A 574 21.97 4.45 -13.70
CA ILE A 574 22.94 4.08 -14.73
C ILE A 574 23.15 5.28 -15.64
N HIS A 575 24.40 5.64 -15.90
CA HIS A 575 24.70 6.75 -16.79
C HIS A 575 24.21 6.43 -18.23
N PRO A 576 23.37 7.28 -18.85
CA PRO A 576 22.65 6.95 -20.09
C PRO A 576 23.56 6.72 -21.30
N THR A 577 24.66 7.48 -21.42
CA THR A 577 25.62 7.36 -22.54
C THR A 577 26.95 6.69 -22.19
N ILE A 578 27.21 6.43 -20.90
CA ILE A 578 28.43 5.76 -20.40
C ILE A 578 28.00 4.65 -19.43
N PRO A 579 27.34 3.58 -19.89
CA PRO A 579 26.66 2.61 -19.02
C PRO A 579 27.59 1.81 -18.08
N ALA A 580 28.91 1.90 -18.28
CA ALA A 580 29.87 1.39 -17.30
C ALA A 580 29.87 2.19 -15.99
N THR A 581 29.43 3.46 -16.04
CA THR A 581 29.32 4.37 -14.91
C THR A 581 27.94 4.29 -14.28
N ILE A 582 27.90 4.05 -12.97
CA ILE A 582 26.68 3.97 -12.15
C ILE A 582 26.81 4.86 -10.91
N PHE A 583 25.68 5.35 -10.42
CA PHE A 583 25.58 6.27 -9.28
C PHE A 583 24.67 5.70 -8.19
N TYR A 584 25.00 5.99 -6.94
CA TYR A 584 24.32 5.46 -5.75
C TYR A 584 24.11 6.54 -4.68
N GLY A 585 22.85 6.77 -4.29
CA GLY A 585 22.41 7.82 -3.38
C GLY A 585 22.58 7.51 -1.88
N SER A 586 23.82 7.42 -1.39
CA SER A 586 24.09 7.10 0.02
C SER A 586 23.76 8.25 0.98
N ILE A 587 23.52 7.93 2.26
CA ILE A 587 23.43 8.92 3.36
C ILE A 587 24.68 9.82 3.49
N ASN A 588 25.81 9.41 2.92
CA ASN A 588 27.09 10.13 2.99
C ASN A 588 27.43 10.96 1.74
N GLY A 589 26.55 10.98 0.73
CA GLY A 589 26.81 11.62 -0.56
C GLY A 589 26.52 10.68 -1.72
N VAL A 590 26.63 11.19 -2.94
CA VAL A 590 26.55 10.38 -4.16
C VAL A 590 27.85 9.60 -4.34
N TYR A 591 27.73 8.29 -4.54
CA TYR A 591 28.84 7.43 -4.91
C TYR A 591 28.80 7.10 -6.38
N ARG A 592 29.98 7.08 -7.02
CA ARG A 592 30.17 6.69 -8.41
C ARG A 592 30.99 5.41 -8.50
N HIS A 593 30.63 4.53 -9.41
CA HIS A 593 31.43 3.40 -9.83
C HIS A 593 31.56 3.39 -11.35
N THR A 594 32.76 3.12 -11.91
CA THR A 594 33.05 3.28 -13.35
C THR A 594 33.19 1.97 -14.12
N ASN A 595 32.93 0.84 -13.48
CA ASN A 595 32.96 -0.48 -14.10
C ASN A 595 31.78 -1.37 -13.63
N ARG A 596 30.54 -0.88 -13.73
CA ARG A 596 29.31 -1.70 -13.50
C ARG A 596 29.25 -2.46 -12.18
N GLY A 597 29.76 -1.90 -11.08
CA GLY A 597 29.83 -2.57 -9.78
C GLY A 597 30.77 -3.77 -9.68
N GLU A 598 31.73 -3.94 -10.61
CA GLU A 598 32.74 -5.00 -10.52
C GLU A 598 33.57 -4.90 -9.22
N PRO A 599 33.72 -5.98 -8.44
CA PRO A 599 34.40 -5.94 -7.13
C PRO A 599 35.86 -5.47 -7.17
N THR A 600 36.52 -5.53 -8.33
CA THR A 600 37.90 -5.06 -8.53
C THR A 600 38.03 -3.54 -8.58
N ASN A 601 36.90 -2.83 -8.69
CA ASN A 601 36.84 -1.39 -8.81
C ASN A 601 36.22 -0.80 -7.54
N ALA A 602 36.81 0.30 -7.05
CA ALA A 602 36.30 0.97 -5.86
C ALA A 602 35.13 1.89 -6.22
N TRP A 603 34.12 1.92 -5.36
CA TRP A 603 33.17 3.02 -5.31
C TRP A 603 33.88 4.28 -4.80
N VAL A 604 33.55 5.43 -5.38
CA VAL A 604 34.15 6.73 -5.02
C VAL A 604 33.04 7.67 -4.57
N ASN A 605 33.14 8.18 -3.34
CA ASN A 605 32.26 9.27 -2.92
C ASN A 605 32.62 10.53 -3.71
N ILE A 606 31.70 11.00 -4.53
CA ILE A 606 31.91 12.18 -5.37
C ILE A 606 31.30 13.46 -4.78
N GLY A 607 30.67 13.39 -3.59
CA GLY A 607 30.00 14.53 -2.95
C GLY A 607 28.52 14.65 -3.33
N GLY A 608 27.98 15.87 -3.35
CA GLY A 608 26.58 16.13 -3.72
C GLY A 608 25.57 15.91 -2.59
N ALA A 609 24.35 15.52 -2.99
CA ALA A 609 23.23 15.27 -2.07
C ALA A 609 23.53 14.11 -1.11
N LYS A 610 23.20 14.30 0.17
CA LYS A 610 23.28 13.24 1.19
C LYS A 610 21.92 12.60 1.36
N ALA A 611 21.85 11.28 1.26
CA ALA A 611 20.59 10.55 1.14
C ALA A 611 19.77 11.08 -0.05
N ALA A 612 20.40 11.09 -1.24
CA ALA A 612 19.72 11.49 -2.45
C ALA A 612 18.44 10.66 -2.62
N ILE A 613 17.32 11.34 -2.82
CA ILE A 613 16.01 10.70 -3.00
C ILE A 613 15.74 10.40 -4.47
N ASP A 614 16.41 11.14 -5.37
CA ASP A 614 16.32 10.99 -6.83
C ASP A 614 17.54 11.66 -7.49
N MET A 615 17.92 11.19 -8.68
CA MET A 615 19.06 11.66 -9.47
C MET A 615 18.74 11.61 -10.97
N ALA A 616 19.21 12.63 -11.71
CA ALA A 616 19.03 12.70 -13.15
C ALA A 616 20.33 13.09 -13.86
N VAL A 617 20.71 12.36 -14.91
CA VAL A 617 21.85 12.67 -15.78
C VAL A 617 21.36 13.14 -17.13
N SER A 618 21.96 14.20 -17.64
CA SER A 618 21.62 14.68 -18.98
C SER A 618 21.99 13.66 -20.06
N ALA A 619 21.03 13.39 -20.96
CA ALA A 619 21.26 12.58 -22.15
C ALA A 619 22.19 13.26 -23.17
N ILE A 620 22.15 14.59 -23.27
CA ILE A 620 22.92 15.39 -24.24
C ILE A 620 24.25 15.95 -23.70
N ASN A 621 24.43 15.95 -22.38
CA ASN A 621 25.66 16.36 -21.71
C ASN A 621 26.09 15.33 -20.66
N PRO A 622 26.96 14.36 -21.02
CA PRO A 622 27.35 13.27 -20.13
C PRO A 622 28.13 13.72 -18.89
N ASN A 623 28.53 14.99 -18.79
CA ASN A 623 29.22 15.49 -17.61
C ASN A 623 28.29 16.12 -16.58
N ARG A 624 27.02 16.33 -16.93
CA ARG A 624 26.04 16.97 -16.06
C ARG A 624 25.16 15.95 -15.34
N LEU A 625 25.21 16.01 -14.02
CA LEU A 625 24.36 15.23 -13.13
C LEU A 625 23.68 16.17 -12.12
N TYR A 626 22.40 15.92 -11.90
CA TYR A 626 21.61 16.51 -10.84
C TYR A 626 21.28 15.44 -9.80
N ALA A 627 21.28 15.83 -8.53
CA ALA A 627 20.83 15.00 -7.42
C ALA A 627 20.00 15.86 -6.49
N VAL A 628 18.92 15.32 -5.95
CA VAL A 628 18.08 16.02 -4.97
C VAL A 628 18.09 15.28 -3.65
N ASP A 629 18.12 16.05 -2.57
CA ASP A 629 17.64 15.58 -1.27
C ASP A 629 16.26 16.20 -1.00
N ARG A 630 15.79 16.15 0.25
CA ARG A 630 14.44 16.63 0.58
C ARG A 630 14.26 18.14 0.46
N ASP A 631 15.31 18.97 0.48
CA ASP A 631 15.16 20.42 0.49
C ASP A 631 16.07 21.18 -0.48
N SER A 632 16.95 20.47 -1.18
CA SER A 632 18.01 21.06 -1.98
C SER A 632 18.23 20.31 -3.29
N VAL A 633 18.56 21.08 -4.33
CA VAL A 633 19.01 20.55 -5.62
C VAL A 633 20.51 20.73 -5.74
N PHE A 634 21.24 19.68 -6.10
CA PHE A 634 22.68 19.69 -6.30
C PHE A 634 22.97 19.40 -7.76
N ARG A 635 23.88 20.18 -8.35
CA ARG A 635 24.35 19.99 -9.73
C ARG A 635 25.86 19.85 -9.76
N THR A 636 26.35 18.93 -10.58
CA THR A 636 27.74 18.92 -11.03
C THR A 636 27.79 18.95 -12.56
N ASP A 637 28.72 19.71 -13.12
CA ASP A 637 28.96 19.82 -14.57
C ASP A 637 30.22 19.05 -15.01
N ASN A 638 30.81 18.27 -14.09
CA ASN A 638 32.02 17.48 -14.31
C ASN A 638 31.95 16.13 -13.58
N VAL A 639 30.80 15.47 -13.62
CA VAL A 639 30.53 14.23 -12.87
C VAL A 639 31.54 13.11 -13.12
N ASN A 640 32.21 13.11 -14.28
CA ASN A 640 33.22 12.12 -14.67
C ASN A 640 34.66 12.45 -14.20
N ALA A 641 34.89 13.62 -13.60
CA ALA A 641 36.20 14.00 -13.07
C ALA A 641 36.59 13.14 -11.85
N ALA A 642 37.89 13.02 -11.53
CA ALA A 642 38.34 12.28 -10.35
C ALA A 642 37.70 12.82 -9.05
N THR A 643 37.59 14.15 -8.95
CA THR A 643 36.91 14.86 -7.86
C THR A 643 35.94 15.88 -8.48
N PRO A 644 34.67 15.53 -8.68
CA PRO A 644 33.67 16.46 -9.22
C PRO A 644 33.43 17.65 -8.29
N THR A 645 33.03 18.78 -8.88
CA THR A 645 32.63 19.99 -8.15
C THR A 645 31.12 20.13 -8.19
N TRP A 646 30.51 20.42 -7.03
CA TRP A 646 29.07 20.54 -6.87
C TRP A 646 28.64 21.96 -6.57
N THR A 647 27.53 22.36 -7.16
CA THR A 647 26.78 23.57 -6.83
C THR A 647 25.46 23.15 -6.19
N GLY A 648 25.16 23.65 -5.00
CA GLY A 648 23.91 23.36 -4.27
C GLY A 648 22.97 24.56 -4.26
N TYR A 649 21.68 24.28 -4.42
CA TYR A 649 20.58 25.25 -4.40
C TYR A 649 19.61 24.86 -3.29
N ALA A 650 19.69 25.54 -2.16
CA ALA A 650 18.76 25.32 -1.05
C ALA A 650 17.38 25.90 -1.39
N LEU A 651 16.35 25.06 -1.35
CA LEU A 651 14.98 25.41 -1.71
C LEU A 651 14.04 25.46 -0.50
N SER A 652 14.54 25.24 0.72
CA SER A 652 13.72 25.21 1.95
C SER A 652 12.76 26.41 2.14
N ILE A 653 13.19 27.62 1.74
CA ILE A 653 12.33 28.82 1.76
C ILE A 653 11.24 28.74 0.68
N LEU A 654 11.62 28.38 -0.55
CA LEU A 654 10.70 28.23 -1.68
C LEU A 654 9.63 27.17 -1.39
N LEU A 655 10.05 26.04 -0.84
CA LEU A 655 9.21 24.91 -0.48
C LEU A 655 8.41 25.15 0.81
N SER A 656 8.83 26.09 1.66
CA SER A 656 8.14 26.47 2.90
C SER A 656 7.78 25.28 3.82
N GLY A 657 8.73 24.36 4.01
CA GLY A 657 8.57 23.20 4.89
C GLY A 657 8.08 21.91 4.22
N TYR A 658 7.79 21.93 2.92
CA TYR A 658 7.55 20.72 2.14
C TYR A 658 8.86 20.15 1.57
N SER A 659 8.83 18.89 1.13
CA SER A 659 10.01 18.17 0.63
C SER A 659 9.92 17.84 -0.84
N ILE A 660 11.05 17.88 -1.53
CA ILE A 660 11.20 17.35 -2.89
C ILE A 660 10.91 15.84 -2.87
N SER A 661 10.33 15.29 -3.94
CA SER A 661 10.12 13.85 -4.17
C SER A 661 10.93 13.29 -5.33
N SER A 662 11.04 14.06 -6.42
CA SER A 662 11.64 13.60 -7.66
C SER A 662 12.20 14.77 -8.46
N ILE A 663 13.18 14.48 -9.31
CA ILE A 663 13.78 15.39 -10.27
C ILE A 663 13.85 14.70 -11.63
N ASP A 664 13.60 15.45 -12.69
CA ASP A 664 13.96 14.99 -14.03
C ASP A 664 14.52 16.13 -14.89
N VAL A 665 15.33 15.77 -15.88
CA VAL A 665 16.01 16.69 -16.79
C VAL A 665 15.42 16.56 -18.18
N ASN A 666 15.15 17.70 -18.82
CA ASN A 666 14.64 17.69 -20.18
C ASN A 666 15.67 17.01 -21.10
N PRO A 667 15.30 15.93 -21.82
CA PRO A 667 16.21 15.19 -22.69
C PRO A 667 16.77 16.04 -23.84
N ASP A 668 16.05 17.08 -24.26
CA ASP A 668 16.44 17.99 -25.35
C ASP A 668 17.12 19.28 -24.86
N ASN A 669 17.08 19.57 -23.55
CA ASN A 669 17.66 20.77 -22.97
C ASN A 669 18.13 20.53 -21.53
N ASP A 670 19.43 20.27 -21.36
CA ASP A 670 20.03 19.93 -20.06
C ASP A 670 20.09 21.08 -19.02
N GLN A 671 19.60 22.27 -19.39
CA GLN A 671 19.40 23.40 -18.48
C GLN A 671 17.98 23.45 -17.93
N GLU A 672 17.04 22.76 -18.58
CA GLU A 672 15.68 22.65 -18.09
C GLU A 672 15.54 21.42 -17.19
N ILE A 673 15.13 21.65 -15.95
CA ILE A 673 14.88 20.62 -14.95
C ILE A 673 13.58 20.91 -14.23
N TRP A 674 12.89 19.85 -13.83
CA TRP A 674 11.67 19.95 -13.06
C TRP A 674 11.80 19.12 -11.80
N ILE A 675 11.17 19.60 -10.72
CA ILE A 675 11.08 18.88 -9.45
C ILE A 675 9.63 18.77 -9.02
N THR A 676 9.32 17.67 -8.33
CA THR A 676 8.05 17.48 -7.64
C THR A 676 8.22 17.61 -6.14
N VAL A 677 7.12 17.90 -5.45
CA VAL A 677 7.06 18.18 -4.02
C VAL A 677 5.96 17.34 -3.38
N GLU A 678 6.30 16.69 -2.28
CA GLU A 678 5.41 15.85 -1.47
C GLU A 678 4.56 16.68 -0.48
N GLY A 679 3.56 16.02 0.11
CA GLY A 679 2.74 16.59 1.17
C GLY A 679 1.56 17.45 0.70
N TYR A 680 0.87 18.08 1.66
CA TYR A 680 -0.42 18.76 1.45
C TYR A 680 -0.30 20.28 1.32
N GLY A 681 0.65 20.76 0.52
CA GLY A 681 0.77 22.17 0.13
C GLY A 681 -0.06 22.56 -1.09
N VAL A 682 -1.09 23.39 -0.90
CA VAL A 682 -1.86 23.97 -2.01
C VAL A 682 -0.93 24.81 -2.89
N ASN A 683 -0.97 24.58 -4.21
CA ASN A 683 -0.12 25.27 -5.18
C ASN A 683 1.39 25.15 -4.86
N LYS A 684 1.83 24.02 -4.31
CA LYS A 684 3.24 23.71 -3.99
C LYS A 684 3.55 22.25 -4.30
N LYS A 685 3.46 21.91 -5.59
CA LYS A 685 3.53 20.54 -6.11
C LYS A 685 4.67 20.36 -7.10
N VAL A 686 4.86 21.32 -8.01
CA VAL A 686 5.81 21.18 -9.12
C VAL A 686 6.51 22.51 -9.37
N TYR A 687 7.82 22.46 -9.59
CA TYR A 687 8.63 23.63 -9.91
C TYR A 687 9.54 23.35 -11.10
N ARG A 688 9.66 24.32 -12.00
CA ARG A 688 10.47 24.30 -13.23
C ARG A 688 11.64 25.26 -13.11
N SER A 689 12.82 24.84 -13.52
CA SER A 689 13.97 25.71 -13.75
C SER A 689 14.41 25.59 -15.20
N ILE A 690 14.66 26.71 -15.88
CA ILE A 690 15.19 26.75 -17.26
C ILE A 690 16.66 27.15 -17.32
N ASN A 691 17.33 27.23 -16.16
CA ASN A 691 18.70 27.70 -16.01
C ASN A 691 19.49 26.86 -15.00
N SER A 692 19.31 25.54 -15.09
CA SER A 692 20.07 24.54 -14.34
C SER A 692 19.98 24.71 -12.81
N GLY A 693 18.80 25.07 -12.31
CA GLY A 693 18.49 25.20 -10.88
C GLY A 693 18.75 26.57 -10.26
N LEU A 694 19.21 27.56 -11.02
CA LEU A 694 19.51 28.91 -10.50
C LEU A 694 18.26 29.69 -10.06
N SER A 695 17.17 29.55 -10.81
CA SER A 695 15.86 30.12 -10.47
C SER A 695 14.73 29.15 -10.82
N TRP A 696 13.62 29.27 -10.09
CA TRP A 696 12.50 28.34 -10.17
C TRP A 696 11.18 29.09 -10.37
N THR A 697 10.36 28.56 -11.28
CA THR A 697 8.97 28.93 -11.50
C THR A 697 8.08 27.85 -10.89
N ASN A 698 7.03 28.25 -10.19
CA ASN A 698 6.03 27.32 -9.69
C ASN A 698 5.06 26.98 -10.84
N GLU A 699 4.98 25.69 -11.19
CA GLU A 699 4.14 25.14 -12.27
C GLU A 699 3.07 24.20 -11.69
N SER A 700 2.67 24.40 -10.43
CA SER A 700 1.67 23.54 -9.78
C SER A 700 0.25 23.75 -10.33
N ASP A 701 -0.03 24.95 -10.85
CA ASP A 701 -1.27 25.37 -11.50
C ASP A 701 -2.55 24.83 -10.82
N ASN A 702 -3.22 23.89 -11.48
CA ASN A 702 -4.52 23.32 -11.14
C ASN A 702 -4.42 21.91 -10.52
N LEU A 703 -3.23 21.46 -10.14
CA LEU A 703 -3.06 20.18 -9.45
C LEU A 703 -3.80 20.18 -8.10
N PRO A 704 -4.47 19.07 -7.73
CA PRO A 704 -5.12 18.96 -6.44
C PRO A 704 -4.11 18.96 -5.29
N ASN A 705 -4.60 19.24 -4.07
CA ASN A 705 -3.75 19.26 -2.88
C ASN A 705 -3.46 17.84 -2.34
N ILE A 706 -2.72 17.06 -3.12
CA ILE A 706 -2.22 15.72 -2.79
C ILE A 706 -0.70 15.65 -3.06
N PRO A 707 0.02 14.67 -2.51
CA PRO A 707 1.42 14.44 -2.83
C PRO A 707 1.64 14.14 -4.32
N VAL A 708 2.79 14.60 -4.85
CA VAL A 708 3.30 14.22 -6.17
C VAL A 708 4.61 13.48 -5.95
N HIS A 709 4.74 12.27 -6.48
CA HIS A 709 5.79 11.31 -6.11
C HIS A 709 6.90 11.17 -7.15
N VAL A 710 6.59 11.39 -8.42
CA VAL A 710 7.50 11.18 -9.53
C VAL A 710 7.18 12.16 -10.66
N ILE A 711 8.21 12.61 -11.37
CA ILE A 711 8.09 13.31 -12.65
C ILE A 711 8.92 12.63 -13.72
N LYS A 712 8.41 12.57 -14.94
CA LYS A 712 9.15 12.15 -16.12
C LYS A 712 8.93 13.10 -17.30
N PHE A 713 10.01 13.44 -17.98
CA PHE A 713 10.02 14.17 -19.24
C PHE A 713 9.87 13.22 -20.41
N GLU A 714 9.12 13.67 -21.41
CA GLU A 714 9.07 13.04 -22.74
C GLU A 714 9.84 13.90 -23.74
N ASP A 715 10.56 13.26 -24.65
CA ASP A 715 11.32 13.97 -25.68
C ASP A 715 10.43 14.65 -26.73
N THR A 716 11.00 15.62 -27.44
CA THR A 716 10.30 16.31 -28.53
C THR A 716 10.25 15.51 -29.84
N ASN A 717 10.87 14.34 -29.90
CA ASN A 717 10.80 13.41 -31.04
C ASN A 717 9.53 12.53 -31.00
N GLY A 718 8.66 12.71 -30.02
CA GLY A 718 7.30 12.16 -29.99
C GLY A 718 6.24 13.16 -29.54
N SER A 719 6.62 14.19 -28.77
CA SER A 719 5.68 15.02 -28.00
C SER A 719 5.89 16.53 -28.12
N PRO A 720 4.88 17.36 -27.77
CA PRO A 720 5.03 18.82 -27.71
C PRO A 720 6.11 19.26 -26.72
N ALA A 721 6.69 20.45 -26.92
CA ALA A 721 7.68 21.01 -25.99
C ALA A 721 7.14 21.12 -24.55
N GLY A 722 8.00 20.83 -23.57
CA GLY A 722 7.66 20.86 -22.14
C GLY A 722 6.74 19.71 -21.70
N SER A 723 6.67 18.61 -22.45
CA SER A 723 5.85 17.44 -22.11
C SER A 723 6.39 16.73 -20.87
N VAL A 724 5.58 16.74 -19.82
CA VAL A 724 5.90 16.11 -18.53
C VAL A 724 4.70 15.35 -17.98
N TYR A 725 4.99 14.23 -17.32
CA TYR A 725 4.02 13.44 -16.57
C TYR A 725 4.38 13.44 -15.11
N VAL A 726 3.36 13.44 -14.23
CA VAL A 726 3.56 13.28 -12.80
C VAL A 726 2.68 12.18 -12.22
N GLY A 727 3.25 11.37 -11.34
CA GLY A 727 2.53 10.36 -10.55
C GLY A 727 2.11 10.93 -9.19
N THR A 728 0.87 10.65 -8.79
CA THR A 728 0.25 11.18 -7.56
C THR A 728 -0.46 10.08 -6.79
N ASP A 729 -1.07 10.41 -5.65
CA ASP A 729 -1.90 9.49 -4.86
C ASP A 729 -3.17 8.98 -5.55
N ILE A 730 -3.61 9.63 -6.64
CA ILE A 730 -4.86 9.27 -7.32
C ILE A 730 -4.67 8.97 -8.82
N GLY A 731 -3.43 8.83 -9.28
CA GLY A 731 -3.10 8.54 -10.67
C GLY A 731 -2.09 9.50 -11.27
N VAL A 732 -2.08 9.57 -12.61
CA VAL A 732 -1.14 10.33 -13.44
C VAL A 732 -1.78 11.60 -13.97
N TYR A 733 -1.00 12.68 -14.00
CA TYR A 733 -1.31 13.93 -14.69
C TYR A 733 -0.26 14.23 -15.77
N TYR A 734 -0.67 14.95 -16.82
CA TYR A 734 0.17 15.35 -17.94
C TYR A 734 0.07 16.86 -18.17
N ARG A 735 1.17 17.47 -18.63
CA ARG A 735 1.23 18.87 -19.05
C ARG A 735 2.20 19.03 -20.22
N ASN A 736 1.96 20.01 -21.08
CA ASN A 736 2.95 20.55 -22.03
C ASN A 736 2.80 22.07 -22.18
N ASP A 737 3.74 22.73 -22.86
CA ASP A 737 3.76 24.19 -23.01
C ASP A 737 2.61 24.76 -23.85
N ILE A 738 1.97 23.95 -24.69
CA ILE A 738 0.79 24.37 -25.50
C ILE A 738 -0.48 24.37 -24.65
N ILE A 739 -0.67 23.34 -23.82
CA ILE A 739 -1.83 23.20 -22.93
C ILE A 739 -1.74 24.20 -21.78
N GLY A 740 -0.54 24.38 -21.21
CA GLY A 740 -0.28 25.36 -20.15
C GLY A 740 -0.95 25.06 -18.79
N GLN A 741 -1.56 23.89 -18.62
CA GLN A 741 -2.20 23.43 -17.38
C GLN A 741 -2.10 21.90 -17.27
N TRP A 742 -2.29 21.35 -16.07
CA TRP A 742 -2.31 19.91 -15.86
C TRP A 742 -3.63 19.29 -16.28
N VAL A 743 -3.52 18.17 -16.99
CA VAL A 743 -4.61 17.32 -17.44
C VAL A 743 -4.56 16.01 -16.67
N TYR A 744 -5.70 15.55 -16.17
CA TYR A 744 -5.78 14.26 -15.48
C TYR A 744 -5.70 13.10 -16.49
N PHE A 745 -4.51 12.51 -16.61
CA PHE A 745 -4.11 11.50 -17.58
C PHE A 745 -4.28 10.08 -16.99
N SER A 746 -5.49 9.77 -16.51
CA SER A 746 -5.77 8.53 -15.75
C SER A 746 -7.08 7.89 -16.19
N ASN A 747 -7.23 7.69 -17.50
CA ASN A 747 -8.39 7.05 -18.08
C ASN A 747 -8.24 5.52 -17.95
N GLY A 748 -9.19 4.82 -17.33
CA GLY A 748 -9.07 3.37 -17.04
C GLY A 748 -8.12 3.00 -15.89
N LEU A 749 -7.26 3.92 -15.43
CA LEU A 749 -6.43 3.73 -14.24
C LEU A 749 -7.29 3.89 -12.97
N PRO A 750 -7.31 2.91 -12.04
CA PRO A 750 -7.98 3.07 -10.75
C PRO A 750 -7.36 4.23 -9.95
N ALA A 751 -8.13 4.85 -9.05
CA ALA A 751 -7.60 5.85 -8.14
C ALA A 751 -6.65 5.18 -7.14
N THR A 752 -5.35 5.22 -7.46
CA THR A 752 -4.28 4.53 -6.72
C THR A 752 -3.01 5.37 -6.76
N THR A 753 -2.15 5.19 -5.76
CA THR A 753 -0.86 5.86 -5.70
C THR A 753 0.06 5.36 -6.81
N VAL A 754 0.61 6.29 -7.58
CA VAL A 754 1.63 6.05 -8.61
C VAL A 754 2.96 6.56 -8.07
N LEU A 755 3.87 5.64 -7.72
CA LEU A 755 5.18 5.98 -7.16
C LEU A 755 6.26 6.09 -8.23
N ASP A 756 6.05 5.52 -9.40
CA ASP A 756 7.06 5.53 -10.45
C ASP A 756 6.47 5.46 -11.86
N LEU A 757 7.19 6.04 -12.81
CA LEU A 757 6.81 6.15 -14.21
C LEU A 757 8.02 5.84 -15.10
N GLU A 758 7.80 5.10 -16.19
CA GLU A 758 8.82 4.81 -17.20
C GLU A 758 8.25 5.13 -18.58
N ILE A 759 9.02 5.84 -19.41
CA ILE A 759 8.63 6.21 -20.77
C ILE A 759 9.47 5.38 -21.76
N ASN A 760 8.79 4.81 -22.77
CA ASN A 760 9.43 4.23 -23.95
C ASN A 760 9.14 5.13 -25.15
N GLU A 761 10.10 5.99 -25.48
CA GLU A 761 9.97 7.09 -26.45
C GLU A 761 9.68 6.57 -27.86
N SER A 762 10.44 5.57 -28.31
CA SER A 762 10.32 4.97 -29.64
C SER A 762 8.99 4.26 -29.90
N ASN A 763 8.25 3.94 -28.83
CA ASN A 763 6.95 3.29 -28.91
C ASN A 763 5.79 4.19 -28.48
N ASN A 764 6.05 5.43 -28.04
CA ASN A 764 5.07 6.33 -27.44
C ASN A 764 4.30 5.63 -26.31
N LEU A 765 5.02 4.97 -25.38
CA LEU A 765 4.41 4.26 -24.25
C LEU A 765 4.84 4.90 -22.94
N ILE A 766 3.91 4.94 -22.00
CA ILE A 766 4.19 5.26 -20.60
C ILE A 766 3.70 4.11 -19.72
N THR A 767 4.53 3.71 -18.78
CA THR A 767 4.28 2.61 -17.84
C THR A 767 4.29 3.17 -16.42
N ALA A 768 3.34 2.76 -15.58
CA ALA A 768 3.20 3.21 -14.21
C ALA A 768 3.33 2.04 -13.23
N GLY A 769 4.22 2.21 -12.25
CA GLY A 769 4.29 1.37 -11.05
C GLY A 769 3.33 1.91 -9.99
N THR A 770 2.33 1.12 -9.63
CA THR A 770 1.32 1.53 -8.64
C THR A 770 1.52 0.81 -7.31
N PHE A 771 1.03 1.43 -6.24
CA PHE A 771 1.05 0.86 -4.91
C PHE A 771 -0.31 0.20 -4.60
N GLY A 772 -0.44 -1.08 -4.94
CA GLY A 772 -1.63 -1.90 -4.62
C GLY A 772 -2.49 -2.27 -5.83
N ARG A 773 -2.11 -1.85 -7.05
CA ARG A 773 -2.78 -2.21 -8.31
C ARG A 773 -1.80 -2.72 -9.38
N GLY A 774 -0.58 -3.10 -9.02
CA GLY A 774 0.43 -3.62 -9.97
C GLY A 774 0.97 -2.58 -10.96
N ILE A 775 1.24 -3.01 -12.19
CA ILE A 775 1.82 -2.20 -13.27
C ILE A 775 0.77 -1.95 -14.34
N TRP A 776 0.72 -0.71 -14.82
CA TRP A 776 -0.22 -0.27 -15.86
C TRP A 776 0.55 0.37 -17.00
N ARG A 777 -0.04 0.36 -18.20
CA ARG A 777 0.54 1.00 -19.38
C ARG A 777 -0.50 1.79 -20.15
N SER A 778 -0.09 2.91 -20.71
CA SER A 778 -0.87 3.71 -21.66
C SER A 778 0.01 4.07 -22.87
N GLN A 779 -0.62 4.45 -23.97
CA GLN A 779 0.06 5.34 -24.93
C GLN A 779 0.43 6.64 -24.22
N SER A 780 1.57 7.22 -24.56
CA SER A 780 1.89 8.58 -24.17
C SER A 780 0.94 9.57 -24.84
N TYR A 781 1.02 10.85 -24.46
CA TYR A 781 0.11 11.88 -24.93
C TYR A 781 0.23 12.09 -26.42
N LEU A 782 -0.87 11.88 -27.13
CA LEU A 782 -0.99 12.17 -28.54
C LEU A 782 -1.67 13.53 -28.73
N PRO A 783 -1.04 14.47 -29.48
CA PRO A 783 -1.63 15.77 -29.76
C PRO A 783 -2.82 15.68 -30.74
N THR A 784 -3.02 14.52 -31.37
CA THR A 784 -4.12 14.23 -32.29
C THR A 784 -4.75 12.89 -31.94
N CYS A 785 -5.99 12.71 -32.35
CA CYS A 785 -6.75 11.50 -32.04
C CYS A 785 -6.26 10.32 -32.86
N LEU A 786 -6.36 9.13 -32.27
CA LEU A 786 -6.20 7.89 -33.01
C LEU A 786 -7.22 7.80 -34.15
N THR A 787 -6.80 7.21 -35.27
CA THR A 787 -7.70 7.03 -36.42
C THR A 787 -8.81 6.05 -36.08
N ASP A 788 -8.43 4.86 -35.60
CA ASP A 788 -9.35 3.82 -35.17
C ASP A 788 -8.91 3.29 -33.80
N ILE A 789 -9.87 2.90 -32.96
CA ILE A 789 -9.61 2.24 -31.67
C ILE A 789 -10.29 0.88 -31.65
N ASN A 790 -9.55 -0.16 -31.28
CA ASN A 790 -10.08 -1.50 -31.04
C ASN A 790 -9.96 -1.83 -29.56
N ILE A 791 -11.08 -1.86 -28.85
CA ILE A 791 -11.13 -2.22 -27.44
C ILE A 791 -11.33 -3.73 -27.33
N MET A 792 -10.26 -4.41 -26.92
CA MET A 792 -10.15 -5.87 -26.87
C MET A 792 -9.97 -6.41 -25.44
N LEU A 793 -10.04 -5.59 -24.41
CA LEU A 793 -10.00 -6.04 -23.01
C LEU A 793 -11.29 -5.62 -22.31
N GLY A 794 -11.67 -6.34 -21.26
CA GLY A 794 -12.80 -5.95 -20.43
C GLY A 794 -12.52 -4.61 -19.75
N ILE A 795 -13.43 -3.66 -19.90
CA ILE A 795 -13.32 -2.32 -19.31
C ILE A 795 -13.80 -2.35 -17.86
N ASN A 796 -13.02 -1.71 -16.97
CA ASN A 796 -13.42 -1.45 -15.59
C ASN A 796 -13.16 0.02 -15.24
N GLY A 797 -14.02 0.60 -14.41
CA GLY A 797 -13.88 1.98 -13.96
C GLY A 797 -14.39 3.01 -14.96
N VAL A 798 -13.81 4.21 -14.94
CA VAL A 798 -14.29 5.31 -15.78
C VAL A 798 -13.37 5.47 -16.98
N GLU A 799 -13.91 5.23 -18.17
CA GLU A 799 -13.20 5.28 -19.44
C GLU A 799 -13.86 6.20 -20.47
N TYR A 800 -13.04 6.97 -21.16
CA TYR A 800 -13.39 7.83 -22.28
C TYR A 800 -12.45 7.51 -23.44
N GLN A 801 -13.01 7.12 -24.57
CA GLN A 801 -12.23 6.72 -25.75
C GLN A 801 -12.72 7.51 -26.94
N GLN A 802 -11.78 8.03 -27.75
CA GLN A 802 -12.13 8.85 -28.88
C GLN A 802 -11.25 8.58 -30.10
N ALA A 803 -11.90 8.39 -31.25
CA ALA A 803 -11.24 8.11 -32.53
C ALA A 803 -11.76 9.04 -33.64
N SER A 804 -10.91 9.38 -34.61
CA SER A 804 -11.30 10.22 -35.75
C SER A 804 -12.15 9.48 -36.78
N ASN A 805 -12.10 8.14 -36.83
CA ASN A 805 -12.86 7.29 -37.74
C ASN A 805 -13.75 6.30 -36.98
N THR A 806 -13.23 5.16 -36.50
CA THR A 806 -14.06 4.13 -35.87
C THR A 806 -13.59 3.69 -34.49
N ILE A 807 -14.54 3.31 -33.63
CA ILE A 807 -14.26 2.57 -32.41
C ILE A 807 -14.96 1.21 -32.53
N THR A 808 -14.21 0.12 -32.37
CA THR A 808 -14.76 -1.23 -32.28
C THR A 808 -14.55 -1.77 -30.88
N MET A 809 -15.63 -2.19 -30.22
CA MET A 809 -15.57 -2.81 -28.90
C MET A 809 -15.96 -4.28 -29.03
N SER A 810 -15.00 -5.13 -28.65
CA SER A 810 -15.09 -6.59 -28.83
C SER A 810 -15.24 -7.37 -27.53
N ASN A 811 -15.10 -6.69 -26.39
CA ASN A 811 -15.26 -7.25 -25.06
C ASN A 811 -16.28 -6.47 -24.26
N ASP A 812 -16.90 -7.18 -23.34
CA ASP A 812 -17.99 -6.72 -22.48
C ASP A 812 -17.52 -5.77 -21.36
N ILE A 813 -18.46 -5.01 -20.81
CA ILE A 813 -18.22 -4.15 -19.64
C ILE A 813 -18.65 -4.90 -18.37
N TRP A 814 -17.70 -5.66 -17.78
CA TRP A 814 -17.89 -6.48 -16.56
C TRP A 814 -17.34 -5.85 -15.28
N GLY A 815 -16.79 -4.63 -15.34
CA GLY A 815 -16.41 -3.88 -14.15
C GLY A 815 -17.56 -3.71 -13.14
N GLY A 816 -17.23 -3.36 -11.90
CA GLY A 816 -18.24 -3.00 -10.88
C GLY A 816 -19.14 -1.85 -11.35
N VAL A 817 -20.37 -1.75 -10.84
CA VAL A 817 -21.33 -0.69 -11.15
C VAL A 817 -20.79 0.64 -10.71
N GLY A 818 -20.87 1.59 -11.64
CA GLY A 818 -20.13 2.84 -11.59
C GLY A 818 -19.09 2.89 -12.70
N THR A 819 -18.84 1.74 -13.36
CA THR A 819 -18.12 1.70 -14.63
C THR A 819 -18.91 2.51 -15.66
N ARG A 820 -18.24 3.53 -16.21
CA ARG A 820 -18.81 4.45 -17.18
C ARG A 820 -17.87 4.52 -18.35
N VAL A 821 -18.34 4.04 -19.50
CA VAL A 821 -17.60 4.04 -20.75
C VAL A 821 -18.24 5.03 -21.70
N MET A 822 -17.45 5.97 -22.21
CA MET A 822 -17.90 6.96 -23.17
C MET A 822 -17.05 6.86 -24.42
N LEU A 823 -17.69 6.54 -25.55
CA LEU A 823 -17.04 6.35 -26.84
C LEU A 823 -17.44 7.49 -27.79
N LYS A 824 -16.47 8.11 -28.45
CA LYS A 824 -16.75 9.10 -29.50
C LYS A 824 -15.96 8.75 -30.77
N ALA A 825 -16.65 8.51 -31.88
CA ALA A 825 -16.02 8.18 -33.15
C ALA A 825 -16.48 9.13 -34.26
N GLY A 826 -15.62 9.48 -35.21
CA GLY A 826 -16.01 10.33 -36.33
C GLY A 826 -17.06 9.69 -37.24
N ASN A 827 -16.92 8.39 -37.52
CA ASN A 827 -17.75 7.66 -38.49
C ASN A 827 -18.66 6.62 -37.85
N SER A 828 -18.13 5.73 -37.00
CA SER A 828 -18.98 4.71 -36.35
C SER A 828 -18.41 4.13 -35.06
N VAL A 829 -19.30 3.81 -34.13
CA VAL A 829 -19.01 2.95 -32.97
C VAL A 829 -19.66 1.59 -33.21
N THR A 830 -18.85 0.52 -33.21
CA THR A 830 -19.29 -0.85 -33.49
C THR A 830 -19.12 -1.72 -32.26
N LEU A 831 -20.20 -2.35 -31.82
CA LEU A 831 -20.18 -3.37 -30.75
C LEU A 831 -20.31 -4.75 -31.41
N THR A 832 -19.35 -5.65 -31.17
CA THR A 832 -19.36 -6.97 -31.79
C THR A 832 -20.53 -7.83 -31.29
N PRO A 833 -21.01 -8.81 -32.09
CA PRO A 833 -22.05 -9.74 -31.64
C PRO A 833 -21.66 -10.43 -30.33
N GLY A 834 -22.60 -10.54 -29.39
CA GLY A 834 -22.36 -11.10 -28.06
C GLY A 834 -21.95 -10.09 -26.99
N PHE A 835 -21.68 -8.83 -27.37
CA PHE A 835 -21.36 -7.76 -26.42
C PHE A 835 -22.47 -7.55 -25.37
N ASP A 836 -22.08 -7.55 -24.11
CA ASP A 836 -22.95 -7.34 -22.94
C ASP A 836 -22.44 -6.22 -22.03
N ILE A 837 -23.38 -5.57 -21.35
CA ILE A 837 -23.09 -4.57 -20.30
C ILE A 837 -23.75 -5.03 -19.04
N LEU A 838 -22.95 -5.17 -18.00
CA LEU A 838 -23.47 -5.56 -16.72
C LEU A 838 -24.39 -4.45 -16.15
N SER A 839 -25.56 -4.85 -15.65
CA SER A 839 -26.61 -3.93 -15.17
C SER A 839 -26.07 -2.89 -14.19
N GLY A 840 -26.31 -1.61 -14.48
CA GLY A 840 -25.86 -0.46 -13.69
C GLY A 840 -24.61 0.23 -14.27
N ASN A 841 -23.84 -0.44 -15.12
CA ASN A 841 -22.80 0.21 -15.92
C ASN A 841 -23.43 1.08 -17.01
N GLU A 842 -22.72 2.14 -17.38
CA GLU A 842 -23.16 3.07 -18.42
C GLU A 842 -22.22 3.00 -19.62
N LEU A 843 -22.78 2.77 -20.82
CA LEU A 843 -22.10 3.01 -22.08
C LEU A 843 -22.83 4.13 -22.81
N LYS A 844 -22.12 5.21 -23.13
CA LYS A 844 -22.58 6.25 -24.06
C LYS A 844 -21.68 6.25 -25.27
N ALA A 845 -22.28 6.35 -26.45
CA ALA A 845 -21.54 6.44 -27.70
C ALA A 845 -22.04 7.62 -28.54
N PHE A 846 -21.12 8.33 -29.17
CA PHE A 846 -21.37 9.55 -29.93
C PHE A 846 -20.70 9.46 -31.30
N ILE A 847 -21.38 9.95 -32.34
CA ILE A 847 -20.80 10.15 -33.67
C ILE A 847 -20.54 11.64 -33.89
N GLY A 848 -19.32 11.97 -34.26
CA GLY A 848 -18.91 13.34 -34.57
C GLY A 848 -17.39 13.50 -34.61
N PRO A 849 -16.89 14.55 -35.29
CA PRO A 849 -15.47 14.79 -35.43
C PRO A 849 -14.72 14.79 -34.11
N CYS A 850 -13.45 14.41 -34.19
CA CYS A 850 -12.55 14.56 -33.08
C CYS A 850 -12.37 16.04 -32.71
N ALA A 851 -12.01 16.36 -31.46
CA ALA A 851 -11.88 17.74 -31.01
C ALA A 851 -10.81 18.46 -31.88
N ASN A 852 -11.31 19.23 -32.86
CA ASN A 852 -10.70 20.24 -33.73
C ASN A 852 -11.67 20.65 -34.86
N ASP A 853 -12.71 19.86 -35.13
CA ASP A 853 -13.79 20.25 -36.06
C ASP A 853 -15.15 20.29 -35.34
N ASN A 854 -15.94 21.34 -35.59
CA ASN A 854 -17.27 21.54 -35.00
C ASN A 854 -18.24 20.38 -35.34
N PRO A 855 -18.86 19.69 -34.36
CA PRO A 855 -19.85 18.65 -34.65
C PRO A 855 -21.29 19.16 -34.79
N VAL A 856 -22.06 18.53 -35.68
CA VAL A 856 -23.53 18.39 -35.60
C VAL A 856 -23.84 17.08 -34.87
N PHE A 857 -24.57 17.12 -33.77
CA PHE A 857 -24.82 15.95 -32.91
C PHE A 857 -26.02 15.10 -33.36
N ARG A 858 -25.85 13.77 -33.36
CA ARG A 858 -26.95 12.81 -33.22
C ARG A 858 -26.70 11.97 -31.98
N GLN A 859 -27.50 12.18 -30.93
CA GLN A 859 -27.53 11.31 -29.76
C GLN A 859 -28.42 10.11 -30.09
N ALA A 860 -27.89 8.90 -29.94
CA ALA A 860 -28.69 7.69 -29.99
C ALA A 860 -28.41 6.86 -28.73
N THR A 861 -29.42 6.75 -27.89
CA THR A 861 -29.42 5.82 -26.77
C THR A 861 -29.86 4.46 -27.32
N LEU A 862 -28.92 3.53 -27.56
CA LEU A 862 -29.31 2.17 -27.92
C LEU A 862 -29.90 1.49 -26.67
N PRO A 863 -31.10 0.90 -26.73
CA PRO A 863 -31.57 0.00 -25.69
C PRO A 863 -30.72 -1.28 -25.75
N LEU A 864 -29.76 -1.40 -24.84
CA LEU A 864 -28.84 -2.54 -24.80
C LEU A 864 -29.45 -3.68 -23.97
N LYS A 865 -30.28 -4.50 -24.61
CA LYS A 865 -30.49 -5.89 -24.18
C LYS A 865 -29.56 -6.81 -24.97
N LYS A 866 -29.08 -7.88 -24.32
CA LYS A 866 -28.31 -8.99 -24.90
C LYS A 866 -28.92 -9.42 -26.25
N ASP A 867 -28.20 -9.15 -27.34
CA ASP A 867 -28.52 -9.65 -28.67
C ASP A 867 -27.33 -10.50 -29.13
N THR A 868 -27.56 -11.81 -29.21
CA THR A 868 -26.54 -12.80 -29.53
C THR A 868 -26.35 -12.99 -31.04
N THR A 869 -27.07 -12.22 -31.87
CA THR A 869 -27.16 -12.48 -33.32
C THR A 869 -26.88 -11.29 -34.22
N SER A 870 -26.83 -10.06 -33.69
CA SER A 870 -26.64 -8.85 -34.50
C SER A 870 -25.48 -7.96 -34.01
N THR A 871 -24.74 -7.39 -34.97
CA THR A 871 -23.81 -6.29 -34.71
C THR A 871 -24.60 -5.02 -34.42
N LYS A 872 -24.33 -4.37 -33.28
CA LYS A 872 -24.93 -3.06 -32.97
C LYS A 872 -23.98 -1.97 -33.45
N LYS A 873 -24.43 -1.19 -34.43
CA LYS A 873 -23.69 -0.06 -35.01
C LYS A 873 -24.48 1.22 -34.79
N LEU A 874 -23.82 2.20 -34.18
CA LEU A 874 -24.31 3.57 -34.00
C LEU A 874 -23.90 4.46 -35.16
#